data_AF-A0A524KJM5-F1
#
_entry.id   AF-A0A524KJM5-F1
#
_cell.length_a   1.000
_cell.length_b   1.000
_cell.length_c   1.000
_cell.angle_alpha   90.00
_cell.angle_beta   90.00
_cell.angle_gamma   90.00
#
_symmetry.space_group_name_H-M   'P 1'
#
loop_
_entity.id
_entity.type
_entity.pdbx_description
1 polymer ?
#
loop_
_entity_poly.entity_id
_entity_poly.type
_entity_poly.pdbx_seq_one_letter_code
_entity_poly.pdbx_strand_id
1 'polypeptide(L)'
;MSGLIFFRGTKNACRVLASILFLSVSLLGQANAAEKVTTYKDENGWKLKVDGKDYYVKGVDWGYTPRGENYNYNLYGQSDDFIRKVLDYDFGLMKAAGVNTVRSFSFMPPKWITYVYQEYGIMTVINPLMGRYGYNVGGKWIPFTDYSDELTRTTLKKDMLELVEQYKNTPGVLMFAFGNESNYGLSWKSFEIENLPEGERNAEKAKYLYSLFNEVIRSAKTLDQNHPFTIVNGDLQYIDLIAEYCKDIDLLGVNAYRGKSFTGLWSEVNEKLDLPVLFFEFGSDAYNSRTSEEDQLAQATILKEQWREMYNKSYGNGEEGNSIGGFVFEWRDEWWKYLQEERLDIHDTHASWANGGYPQDFVEGQNNMNEEWWGITALGTPNSDGVYTVRTRMAYDVLSAIWQMDPYQYKKEAINQAFNDINMDYFALKSEVRELKSESKEKRQSLSFTGGRLMGQFVLRGNEQDIDERGENGTEFSDGEMVFLDFAFQPTERIEGQFTVNILGNVADTRPIEFQYGQRGLPVAVALPPGTTGDDGVNLVTTTTFNDRERVEIYDFEATYKGDALDFTAFYHVPRYHWKYEGDFFGLVRETTDLTSEYTGEDIWNAKAPEGVEFAGKGQLDGLKVIMGPEVYWGANPKAVLKYRSTLGRVDYTFMHAEDVARQDQGAQATAATEVQTRQTTLYGKTNLSDKIILELGGIMASTEKADDQYVRVSGDNIILDTIDFKDTLGIKAKLTFDLLGTQAYVAGQYAGLVADGGATLVEFGTQLPYAEFGNKEEYEAGVMMNFGNLMIFPRALYRKNLVDANPFIPTEIDPGGSILFPGVTPRNRDADPFAVLANREAKAAELMITWDPTGATPFYQWDNDWREDARFAFNIGANYTDYPTATDSYQFFFDVTGENAPFGTGLPEEQVWSVSSRMVFNPSVNARYILNLSAGYQQSTGDPTGGTRKFYEAETKVVLRNKHIISGYFKKDAWGPYDFQRQFNFTFPEQYKLDYSILLDNRGNELVSTRVGIRGVFRTLDENSPGGDYLDGANDYQFLTDLYFTFAF
;
A
#
# COMPACT_ATOMS: atom_id res chain seq x y z
N MET A 1 -47.51 51.18 -54.50
CA MET A 1 -46.79 50.45 -55.58
C MET A 1 -45.32 50.67 -55.32
N SER A 2 -44.63 49.98 -54.40
CA SER A 2 -44.58 48.55 -54.06
C SER A 2 -44.04 47.71 -55.23
N GLY A 3 -42.72 47.62 -55.32
CA GLY A 3 -42.01 46.71 -56.23
C GLY A 3 -40.68 47.27 -56.74
N LEU A 4 -39.59 46.53 -56.45
CA LEU A 4 -38.25 46.63 -57.04
C LEU A 4 -37.27 47.70 -56.53
N ILE A 5 -36.82 47.60 -55.28
CA ILE A 5 -35.41 47.89 -54.90
C ILE A 5 -35.02 47.01 -53.69
N PHE A 6 -34.65 45.73 -53.90
CA PHE A 6 -34.03 44.94 -52.81
C PHE A 6 -33.05 43.85 -53.24
N PHE A 7 -32.58 43.84 -54.49
CA PHE A 7 -31.58 42.87 -54.96
C PHE A 7 -30.38 43.54 -55.62
N ARG A 8 -29.55 44.22 -54.81
CA ARG A 8 -28.17 44.58 -55.22
C ARG A 8 -27.14 44.61 -54.06
N GLY A 9 -27.57 44.50 -52.80
CA GLY A 9 -26.66 44.50 -51.63
C GLY A 9 -26.11 43.15 -51.19
N THR A 10 -26.71 42.02 -51.60
CA THR A 10 -26.39 40.69 -51.03
C THR A 10 -25.28 39.91 -51.75
N LYS A 11 -24.95 40.26 -53.01
CA LYS A 11 -23.88 39.55 -53.75
C LYS A 11 -22.46 39.95 -53.35
N ASN A 12 -22.25 41.17 -52.85
CA ASN A 12 -20.93 41.61 -52.37
C ASN A 12 -20.67 41.16 -50.93
N ALA A 13 -21.68 41.10 -50.07
CA ALA A 13 -21.56 40.58 -48.70
C ALA A 13 -21.23 39.07 -48.66
N CYS A 14 -21.86 38.26 -49.52
CA CYS A 14 -21.55 36.83 -49.61
C CYS A 14 -20.18 36.54 -50.24
N ARG A 15 -19.66 37.41 -51.12
CA ARG A 15 -18.30 37.26 -51.66
C ARG A 15 -17.24 37.65 -50.65
N VAL A 16 -17.47 38.68 -49.84
CA VAL A 16 -16.57 39.05 -48.73
C VAL A 16 -16.62 38.02 -47.60
N LEU A 17 -17.80 37.49 -47.25
CA LEU A 17 -17.91 36.37 -46.28
C LEU A 17 -17.28 35.08 -46.80
N ALA A 18 -17.43 34.74 -48.09
CA ALA A 18 -16.78 33.57 -48.67
C ALA A 18 -15.26 33.75 -48.78
N SER A 19 -14.75 34.95 -49.08
CA SER A 19 -13.31 35.24 -49.07
C SER A 19 -12.74 35.26 -47.64
N ILE A 20 -13.50 35.71 -46.63
CA ILE A 20 -13.10 35.62 -45.22
C ILE A 20 -13.17 34.16 -44.74
N LEU A 21 -14.17 33.36 -45.14
CA LEU A 21 -14.23 31.93 -44.83
C LEU A 21 -13.10 31.13 -45.52
N PHE A 22 -12.75 31.44 -46.76
CA PHE A 22 -11.65 30.77 -47.47
C PHE A 22 -10.27 31.21 -46.95
N LEU A 23 -10.10 32.46 -46.50
CA LEU A 23 -8.86 32.87 -45.81
C LEU A 23 -8.78 32.32 -44.37
N SER A 24 -9.90 32.14 -43.65
CA SER A 24 -9.88 31.53 -42.31
C SER A 24 -9.70 30.01 -42.36
N VAL A 25 -10.16 29.33 -43.41
CA VAL A 25 -9.91 27.89 -43.61
C VAL A 25 -8.47 27.60 -44.07
N SER A 26 -7.78 28.59 -44.64
CA SER A 26 -6.35 28.47 -44.99
C SER A 26 -5.40 28.66 -43.79
N LEU A 27 -5.90 29.21 -42.66
CA LEU A 27 -5.12 29.45 -41.43
C LEU A 27 -5.43 28.45 -40.30
N LEU A 28 -6.44 27.59 -40.45
CA LEU A 28 -6.84 26.57 -39.47
C LEU A 28 -6.47 25.13 -39.89
N GLY A 29 -5.63 25.00 -40.92
CA GLY A 29 -5.31 23.72 -41.57
C GLY A 29 -3.82 23.46 -41.76
N GLN A 30 -2.94 24.08 -40.98
CA GLN A 30 -1.61 23.49 -40.75
C GLN A 30 -1.76 22.54 -39.57
N ALA A 31 -2.05 21.26 -39.86
CA ALA A 31 -1.56 20.22 -38.97
C ALA A 31 -0.04 20.43 -38.91
N ASN A 32 0.48 20.93 -37.78
CA ASN A 32 1.92 21.01 -37.57
C ASN A 32 2.42 19.57 -37.67
N ALA A 33 3.14 19.28 -38.76
CA ALA A 33 3.82 18.00 -38.90
C ALA A 33 4.83 17.88 -37.76
N ALA A 34 5.04 16.65 -37.26
CA ALA A 34 6.09 16.41 -36.27
C ALA A 34 7.43 16.95 -36.77
N GLU A 35 8.18 17.56 -35.86
CA GLU A 35 9.46 18.19 -36.16
C GLU A 35 10.49 17.15 -36.62
N LYS A 36 11.38 17.53 -37.53
CA LYS A 36 12.49 16.66 -37.94
C LYS A 36 13.71 16.91 -37.07
N VAL A 37 14.05 15.95 -36.23
CA VAL A 37 15.20 15.95 -35.33
C VAL A 37 16.31 15.04 -35.88
N THR A 38 17.52 15.58 -36.02
CA THR A 38 18.67 14.84 -36.57
C THR A 38 19.97 15.20 -35.88
N THR A 39 20.90 14.26 -35.77
CA THR A 39 22.29 14.55 -35.42
C THR A 39 23.06 15.04 -36.66
N TYR A 40 24.04 15.92 -36.43
CA TYR A 40 24.88 16.52 -37.47
C TYR A 40 26.33 16.52 -37.02
N LYS A 41 27.26 16.13 -37.91
CA LYS A 41 28.70 16.11 -37.64
C LYS A 41 29.48 16.85 -38.73
N ASP A 42 30.47 17.64 -38.34
CA ASP A 42 31.52 18.16 -39.23
C ASP A 42 32.89 18.19 -38.50
N GLU A 43 33.90 18.85 -39.07
CA GLU A 43 35.24 18.95 -38.48
C GLU A 43 35.32 19.61 -37.09
N ASN A 44 34.29 20.34 -36.69
CA ASN A 44 34.20 21.04 -35.40
C ASN A 44 33.42 20.23 -34.33
N GLY A 45 32.89 19.06 -34.69
CA GLY A 45 32.20 18.14 -33.77
C GLY A 45 30.75 17.88 -34.14
N TRP A 46 29.95 17.54 -33.13
CA TRP A 46 28.55 17.12 -33.24
C TRP A 46 27.55 18.19 -32.78
N LYS A 47 26.39 18.23 -33.43
CA LYS A 47 25.21 19.02 -33.03
C LYS A 47 23.94 18.18 -33.12
N LEU A 48 22.93 18.57 -32.35
CA LEU A 48 21.56 18.18 -32.61
C LEU A 48 20.86 19.30 -33.40
N LYS A 49 19.98 18.93 -34.33
CA LYS A 49 19.20 19.88 -35.13
C LYS A 49 17.72 19.54 -35.08
N VAL A 50 16.88 20.55 -34.87
CA VAL A 50 15.40 20.47 -34.93
C VAL A 50 14.94 21.36 -36.09
N ASP A 51 14.31 20.76 -37.10
CA ASP A 51 13.95 21.41 -38.37
C ASP A 51 15.12 22.17 -39.01
N GLY A 52 16.31 21.58 -38.91
CA GLY A 52 17.56 22.13 -39.45
C GLY A 52 18.17 23.26 -38.62
N LYS A 53 17.55 23.70 -37.51
CA LYS A 53 18.11 24.68 -36.58
C LYS A 53 18.92 23.98 -35.49
N ASP A 54 20.07 24.56 -35.14
CA ASP A 54 20.90 24.04 -34.05
C ASP A 54 20.12 24.03 -32.73
N TYR A 55 20.22 22.92 -32.00
CA TYR A 55 19.50 22.69 -30.75
C TYR A 55 20.44 22.07 -29.72
N TYR A 56 20.62 22.74 -28.58
CA TYR A 56 21.38 22.21 -27.45
C TYR A 56 20.42 21.88 -26.32
N VAL A 57 20.44 20.64 -25.83
CA VAL A 57 19.46 20.18 -24.83
C VAL A 57 19.76 20.81 -23.47
N LYS A 58 18.80 21.60 -22.97
CA LYS A 58 18.76 22.21 -21.64
C LYS A 58 17.61 21.56 -20.89
N GLY A 59 17.87 20.34 -20.43
CA GLY A 59 16.85 19.42 -19.95
C GLY A 59 16.78 19.31 -18.43
N VAL A 60 15.62 18.88 -17.95
CA VAL A 60 15.40 18.38 -16.59
C VAL A 60 14.54 17.13 -16.64
N ASP A 61 14.76 16.21 -15.72
CA ASP A 61 13.84 15.10 -15.47
C ASP A 61 12.64 15.61 -14.68
N TRP A 62 11.43 15.24 -15.09
CA TRP A 62 10.19 15.74 -14.54
C TRP A 62 9.19 14.62 -14.32
N GLY A 63 8.74 14.48 -13.08
CA GLY A 63 7.51 13.80 -12.68
C GLY A 63 6.63 14.77 -11.89
N TYR A 64 5.36 14.42 -11.71
CA TYR A 64 4.48 15.13 -10.78
C TYR A 64 3.85 14.13 -9.83
N THR A 65 4.43 14.01 -8.64
CA THR A 65 3.89 13.22 -7.54
C THR A 65 3.61 14.15 -6.35
N PRO A 66 2.34 14.28 -5.91
CA PRO A 66 1.98 14.97 -4.67
C PRO A 66 2.62 14.34 -3.41
N ARG A 67 2.64 15.08 -2.30
CA ARG A 67 2.97 14.47 -0.98
C ARG A 67 1.90 13.43 -0.62
N GLY A 68 2.31 12.32 -0.01
CA GLY A 68 1.43 11.19 0.32
C GLY A 68 1.14 10.23 -0.83
N GLU A 69 1.66 10.50 -2.03
CA GLU A 69 1.49 9.68 -3.23
C GLU A 69 2.82 9.03 -3.62
N ASN A 70 2.79 8.02 -4.50
CA ASN A 70 3.99 7.31 -4.94
C ASN A 70 4.10 7.18 -6.48
N TYR A 71 5.00 6.32 -6.95
CA TYR A 71 5.25 6.07 -8.38
C TYR A 71 4.01 5.64 -9.20
N ASN A 72 2.93 5.20 -8.55
CA ASN A 72 1.67 4.85 -9.22
C ASN A 72 0.74 6.06 -9.46
N TYR A 73 1.09 7.25 -8.95
CA TYR A 73 0.25 8.43 -9.12
C TYR A 73 0.01 8.78 -10.60
N ASN A 74 -1.26 8.82 -11.00
CA ASN A 74 -1.64 9.07 -12.38
C ASN A 74 -2.15 10.51 -12.57
N LEU A 75 -1.24 11.45 -12.82
CA LEU A 75 -1.58 12.84 -13.19
C LEU A 75 -2.57 12.88 -14.36
N TYR A 76 -2.34 12.06 -15.39
CA TYR A 76 -3.13 12.10 -16.63
C TYR A 76 -4.49 11.42 -16.53
N GLY A 77 -4.79 10.79 -15.39
CA GLY A 77 -6.12 10.37 -14.99
C GLY A 77 -6.96 11.51 -14.39
N GLN A 78 -6.36 12.65 -14.08
CA GLN A 78 -7.07 13.80 -13.50
C GLN A 78 -7.88 14.57 -14.56
N SER A 79 -8.67 15.55 -14.12
CA SER A 79 -9.42 16.42 -15.03
C SER A 79 -8.50 17.27 -15.91
N ASP A 80 -8.92 17.55 -17.15
CA ASP A 80 -8.13 18.39 -18.07
C ASP A 80 -7.84 19.80 -17.51
N ASP A 81 -8.71 20.35 -16.66
CA ASP A 81 -8.47 21.63 -15.96
C ASP A 81 -7.32 21.51 -14.96
N PHE A 82 -7.33 20.46 -14.14
CA PHE A 82 -6.29 20.22 -13.15
C PHE A 82 -4.93 19.92 -13.80
N ILE A 83 -4.91 19.05 -14.81
CA ILE A 83 -3.67 18.74 -15.55
C ILE A 83 -3.09 20.01 -16.16
N ARG A 84 -3.93 20.85 -16.79
CA ARG A 84 -3.49 22.14 -17.34
C ARG A 84 -2.86 23.02 -16.26
N LYS A 85 -3.49 23.15 -15.08
CA LYS A 85 -2.97 23.97 -13.98
C LYS A 85 -1.60 23.46 -13.46
N VAL A 86 -1.44 22.14 -13.37
CA VAL A 86 -0.16 21.52 -13.02
C VAL A 86 0.91 21.86 -14.05
N LEU A 87 0.61 21.62 -15.33
CA LEU A 87 1.54 21.88 -16.43
C LEU A 87 1.89 23.37 -16.52
N ASP A 88 0.90 24.26 -16.38
CA ASP A 88 1.13 25.70 -16.47
C ASP A 88 2.03 26.22 -15.34
N TYR A 89 1.89 25.65 -14.15
CA TYR A 89 2.72 26.00 -13.01
C TYR A 89 4.19 25.56 -13.21
N ASP A 90 4.42 24.27 -13.46
CA ASP A 90 5.78 23.72 -13.57
C ASP A 90 6.47 24.18 -14.86
N PHE A 91 5.83 24.04 -16.02
CA PHE A 91 6.43 24.42 -17.30
C PHE A 91 6.59 25.93 -17.45
N GLY A 92 5.76 26.73 -16.78
CA GLY A 92 5.97 28.17 -16.65
C GLY A 92 7.28 28.52 -15.94
N LEU A 93 7.57 27.85 -14.82
CA LEU A 93 8.82 28.01 -14.08
C LEU A 93 10.04 27.47 -14.85
N MET A 94 9.89 26.33 -15.53
CA MET A 94 10.93 25.76 -16.39
C MET A 94 11.27 26.69 -17.55
N LYS A 95 10.26 27.24 -18.23
CA LYS A 95 10.44 28.20 -19.31
C LYS A 95 11.17 29.45 -18.84
N ALA A 96 10.82 29.95 -17.65
CA ALA A 96 11.50 31.09 -17.04
C ALA A 96 12.98 30.81 -16.74
N ALA A 97 13.34 29.56 -16.42
CA ALA A 97 14.73 29.14 -16.25
C ALA A 97 15.48 28.94 -17.58
N GLY A 98 14.79 28.82 -18.70
CA GLY A 98 15.40 28.52 -20.01
C GLY A 98 15.54 27.02 -20.30
N VAL A 99 14.81 26.17 -19.57
CA VAL A 99 14.60 24.77 -19.95
C VAL A 99 13.94 24.73 -21.32
N ASN A 100 14.42 23.83 -22.18
CA ASN A 100 13.84 23.62 -23.51
C ASN A 100 13.41 22.18 -23.77
N THR A 101 13.77 21.23 -22.89
CA THR A 101 13.42 19.83 -23.03
C THR A 101 13.08 19.22 -21.67
N VAL A 102 12.15 18.27 -21.62
CA VAL A 102 11.92 17.42 -20.45
C VAL A 102 12.00 15.95 -20.81
N ARG A 103 12.32 15.15 -19.80
CA ARG A 103 12.19 13.68 -19.81
C ARG A 103 11.34 13.31 -18.60
N SER A 104 10.48 12.31 -18.76
CA SER A 104 9.56 11.84 -17.70
C SER A 104 9.49 10.32 -17.73
N PHE A 105 9.42 9.69 -16.56
CA PHE A 105 9.20 8.25 -16.43
C PHE A 105 7.74 7.86 -16.67
N SER A 106 6.79 8.73 -16.29
CA SER A 106 5.38 8.58 -16.65
C SER A 106 5.13 9.09 -18.07
N PHE A 107 4.44 8.32 -18.90
CA PHE A 107 4.16 8.71 -20.28
C PHE A 107 3.14 9.84 -20.35
N MET A 108 3.62 11.04 -20.69
CA MET A 108 2.76 12.18 -21.03
C MET A 108 1.96 11.89 -22.30
N PRO A 109 0.61 11.90 -22.26
CA PRO A 109 -0.19 11.68 -23.46
C PRO A 109 0.13 12.69 -24.56
N PRO A 110 0.04 12.30 -25.86
CA PRO A 110 0.39 13.17 -26.99
C PRO A 110 -0.24 14.57 -26.96
N LYS A 111 -1.48 14.69 -26.46
CA LYS A 111 -2.19 15.97 -26.34
C LYS A 111 -1.47 16.95 -25.40
N TRP A 112 -0.89 16.44 -24.31
CA TRP A 112 -0.21 17.26 -23.31
C TRP A 112 1.22 17.59 -23.72
N ILE A 113 1.90 16.69 -24.44
CA ILE A 113 3.19 17.00 -25.09
C ILE A 113 3.02 18.17 -26.07
N THR A 114 1.99 18.09 -26.92
CA THR A 114 1.66 19.14 -27.88
C THR A 114 1.34 20.46 -27.16
N TYR A 115 0.57 20.41 -26.08
CA TYR A 115 0.25 21.58 -25.26
C TYR A 115 1.50 22.25 -24.68
N VAL A 116 2.35 21.47 -24.00
CA VAL A 116 3.59 21.94 -23.40
C VAL A 116 4.51 22.57 -24.46
N TYR A 117 4.63 21.91 -25.62
CA TYR A 117 5.43 22.43 -26.71
C TYR A 117 4.88 23.73 -27.29
N GLN A 118 3.57 23.84 -27.49
CA GLN A 118 2.97 25.04 -28.08
C GLN A 118 2.98 26.25 -27.13
N GLU A 119 2.70 26.04 -25.84
CA GLU A 119 2.61 27.11 -24.86
C GLU A 119 3.99 27.52 -24.31
N TYR A 120 4.88 26.55 -24.08
CA TYR A 120 6.16 26.79 -23.42
C TYR A 120 7.37 26.59 -24.34
N GLY A 121 7.21 26.00 -25.52
CA GLY A 121 8.32 25.70 -26.43
C GLY A 121 9.29 24.65 -25.86
N ILE A 122 8.77 23.77 -25.00
CA ILE A 122 9.55 22.71 -24.33
C ILE A 122 9.24 21.39 -25.05
N MET A 123 10.28 20.69 -25.52
CA MET A 123 10.15 19.38 -26.18
C MET A 123 10.21 18.24 -25.16
N THR A 124 9.76 17.04 -25.53
CA THR A 124 9.67 15.87 -24.65
C THR A 124 10.43 14.68 -25.23
N VAL A 125 11.22 14.00 -24.40
CA VAL A 125 11.78 12.68 -24.71
C VAL A 125 10.77 11.60 -24.36
N ILE A 126 10.54 10.67 -25.29
CA ILE A 126 9.76 9.46 -25.00
C ILE A 126 10.72 8.38 -24.49
N ASN A 127 10.63 8.04 -23.21
CA ASN A 127 11.58 7.12 -22.55
C ASN A 127 10.92 5.85 -21.98
N PRO A 128 10.62 4.86 -22.82
CA PRO A 128 10.22 3.54 -22.34
C PRO A 128 11.35 2.76 -21.66
N LEU A 129 11.07 2.22 -20.48
CA LEU A 129 12.04 1.56 -19.58
C LEU A 129 12.48 0.15 -20.01
N MET A 130 11.76 -0.46 -20.97
CA MET A 130 12.13 -1.73 -21.61
C MET A 130 12.50 -2.86 -20.62
N GLY A 131 11.69 -3.02 -19.57
CA GLY A 131 11.80 -4.10 -18.58
C GLY A 131 12.74 -3.85 -17.39
N ARG A 132 13.34 -2.67 -17.23
CA ARG A 132 14.31 -2.39 -16.14
C ARG A 132 13.83 -2.78 -14.73
N TYR A 133 12.56 -2.49 -14.42
CA TYR A 133 11.96 -2.70 -13.09
C TYR A 133 10.92 -3.83 -13.10
N GLY A 134 11.02 -4.74 -14.07
CA GLY A 134 10.07 -5.81 -14.30
C GLY A 134 9.10 -5.53 -15.44
N TYR A 135 8.47 -6.60 -15.93
CA TYR A 135 7.54 -6.53 -17.06
C TYR A 135 6.54 -7.69 -17.04
N ASN A 136 5.32 -7.46 -17.52
CA ASN A 136 4.34 -8.52 -17.74
C ASN A 136 4.66 -9.26 -19.04
N VAL A 137 5.02 -10.53 -18.94
CA VAL A 137 5.34 -11.40 -20.09
C VAL A 137 4.44 -12.62 -20.03
N GLY A 138 3.61 -12.82 -21.07
CA GLY A 138 2.69 -13.96 -21.14
C GLY A 138 1.63 -14.03 -20.02
N GLY A 139 1.26 -12.89 -19.42
CA GLY A 139 0.33 -12.85 -18.29
C GLY A 139 0.97 -13.12 -16.93
N LYS A 140 2.30 -13.12 -16.84
CA LYS A 140 3.05 -13.23 -15.59
C LYS A 140 3.91 -11.99 -15.41
N TRP A 141 3.82 -11.38 -14.23
CA TRP A 141 4.78 -10.36 -13.82
C TRP A 141 6.16 -10.99 -13.60
N ILE A 142 7.16 -10.51 -14.33
CA ILE A 142 8.55 -10.93 -14.18
C ILE A 142 9.33 -9.77 -13.56
N PRO A 143 9.78 -9.88 -12.30
CA PRO A 143 10.48 -8.77 -11.62
C PRO A 143 11.89 -8.53 -12.16
N PHE A 144 12.54 -9.57 -12.71
CA PHE A 144 13.87 -9.48 -13.32
C PHE A 144 13.80 -9.94 -14.77
N THR A 145 13.85 -9.00 -15.71
CA THR A 145 13.71 -9.28 -17.15
C THR A 145 14.89 -10.10 -17.68
N ASP A 146 14.60 -11.27 -18.22
CA ASP A 146 15.54 -12.10 -18.97
C ASP A 146 15.53 -11.69 -20.45
N TYR A 147 16.57 -10.99 -20.88
CA TYR A 147 16.69 -10.51 -22.26
C TYR A 147 17.06 -11.60 -23.28
N SER A 148 17.38 -12.82 -22.82
CA SER A 148 17.64 -13.98 -23.69
C SER A 148 16.38 -14.76 -24.03
N ASP A 149 15.34 -14.68 -23.21
CA ASP A 149 14.07 -15.38 -23.41
C ASP A 149 13.29 -14.86 -24.64
N GLU A 150 12.92 -15.75 -25.54
CA GLU A 150 12.27 -15.40 -26.82
C GLU A 150 10.92 -14.71 -26.63
N LEU A 151 10.12 -15.14 -25.65
CA LEU A 151 8.81 -14.55 -25.37
C LEU A 151 8.96 -13.13 -24.82
N THR A 152 9.89 -12.93 -23.89
CA THR A 152 10.24 -11.63 -23.32
C THR A 152 10.71 -10.66 -24.41
N ARG A 153 11.65 -11.10 -25.26
CA ARG A 153 12.15 -10.29 -26.39
C ARG A 153 11.03 -9.88 -27.34
N THR A 154 10.17 -10.83 -27.72
CA THR A 154 9.04 -10.58 -28.63
C THR A 154 8.04 -9.59 -28.03
N THR A 155 7.73 -9.76 -26.74
CA THR A 155 6.80 -8.89 -25.99
C THR A 155 7.34 -7.47 -25.91
N LEU A 156 8.57 -7.30 -25.39
CA LEU A 156 9.20 -5.98 -25.28
C LEU A 156 9.30 -5.28 -26.64
N LYS A 157 9.76 -5.98 -27.68
CA LYS A 157 9.86 -5.40 -29.02
C LYS A 157 8.52 -4.93 -29.54
N LYS A 158 7.47 -5.74 -29.42
CA LYS A 158 6.12 -5.37 -29.85
C LYS A 158 5.66 -4.10 -29.15
N ASP A 159 5.75 -4.06 -27.82
CA ASP A 159 5.21 -2.98 -27.01
C ASP A 159 6.00 -1.67 -27.22
N MET A 160 7.33 -1.76 -27.43
CA MET A 160 8.14 -0.59 -27.79
C MET A 160 7.72 0.00 -29.14
N LEU A 161 7.41 -0.85 -30.13
CA LEU A 161 6.98 -0.38 -31.45
C LEU A 161 5.57 0.23 -31.42
N GLU A 162 4.68 -0.27 -30.56
CA GLU A 162 3.36 0.35 -30.31
C GLU A 162 3.51 1.77 -29.73
N LEU A 163 4.45 1.98 -28.80
CA LEU A 163 4.76 3.32 -28.28
C LEU A 163 5.34 4.24 -29.36
N VAL A 164 6.26 3.76 -30.19
CA VAL A 164 6.79 4.56 -31.31
C VAL A 164 5.66 4.96 -32.26
N GLU A 165 4.77 4.02 -32.62
CA GLU A 165 3.62 4.30 -33.47
C GLU A 165 2.69 5.36 -32.88
N GLN A 166 2.48 5.32 -31.56
CA GLN A 166 1.66 6.29 -30.83
C GLN A 166 2.25 7.72 -30.87
N TYR A 167 3.57 7.86 -30.70
CA TYR A 167 4.19 9.17 -30.48
C TYR A 167 4.82 9.80 -31.72
N LYS A 168 5.19 9.04 -32.77
CA LYS A 168 5.97 9.54 -33.93
C LYS A 168 5.42 10.78 -34.65
N ASN A 169 4.11 11.03 -34.55
CA ASN A 169 3.44 12.17 -35.19
C ASN A 169 3.06 13.29 -34.22
N THR A 170 3.59 13.27 -32.99
CA THR A 170 3.24 14.23 -31.93
C THR A 170 4.17 15.44 -31.98
N PRO A 171 3.67 16.65 -32.25
CA PRO A 171 4.48 17.87 -32.18
C PRO A 171 5.10 18.05 -30.79
N GLY A 172 6.38 18.39 -30.76
CA GLY A 172 7.15 18.55 -29.52
C GLY A 172 7.86 17.29 -29.03
N VAL A 173 7.77 16.15 -29.72
CA VAL A 173 8.64 15.01 -29.43
C VAL A 173 10.06 15.30 -29.91
N LEU A 174 11.06 15.11 -29.05
CA LEU A 174 12.47 15.30 -29.40
C LEU A 174 13.10 14.02 -29.94
N MET A 175 12.92 12.90 -29.21
CA MET A 175 13.57 11.62 -29.52
C MET A 175 12.95 10.47 -28.74
N PHE A 176 13.33 9.24 -29.11
CA PHE A 176 13.03 8.01 -28.37
C PHE A 176 14.29 7.47 -27.69
N ALA A 177 14.22 7.28 -26.37
CA ALA A 177 15.30 6.74 -25.56
C ALA A 177 14.85 5.43 -24.91
N PHE A 178 15.42 4.29 -25.27
CA PHE A 178 15.02 3.00 -24.73
C PHE A 178 15.83 2.61 -23.50
N GLY A 179 15.14 2.02 -22.51
CA GLY A 179 15.76 1.58 -21.25
C GLY A 179 15.96 2.70 -20.24
N ASN A 180 16.45 2.32 -19.07
CA ASN A 180 17.00 3.21 -18.04
C ASN A 180 17.97 2.37 -17.19
N GLU A 181 19.27 2.51 -17.39
CA GLU A 181 20.30 1.77 -16.64
C GLU A 181 20.07 0.24 -16.61
N SER A 182 19.53 -0.32 -17.70
CA SER A 182 19.23 -1.75 -17.82
C SER A 182 20.47 -2.63 -17.62
N ASN A 183 21.66 -2.09 -17.85
CA ASN A 183 22.95 -2.74 -17.59
C ASN A 183 23.23 -2.96 -16.09
N TYR A 184 22.68 -2.14 -15.19
CA TYR A 184 22.77 -2.38 -13.74
C TYR A 184 21.76 -3.43 -13.26
N GLY A 185 20.75 -3.76 -14.06
CA GLY A 185 19.65 -4.68 -13.72
C GLY A 185 19.80 -6.13 -14.21
N LEU A 186 21.01 -6.60 -14.52
CA LEU A 186 21.25 -7.92 -15.12
C LEU A 186 21.20 -9.11 -14.12
N SER A 187 20.16 -9.15 -13.29
CA SER A 187 19.99 -10.10 -12.18
C SER A 187 19.40 -11.47 -12.57
N TRP A 188 19.02 -11.68 -13.83
CA TRP A 188 18.47 -12.96 -14.33
C TRP A 188 19.54 -14.04 -14.49
N LYS A 189 19.16 -15.32 -14.62
CA LYS A 189 20.09 -16.46 -14.67
C LYS A 189 19.80 -17.40 -15.85
N SER A 190 20.85 -18.03 -16.39
CA SER A 190 20.76 -19.16 -17.34
C SER A 190 21.81 -20.22 -16.99
N PHE A 191 21.52 -21.50 -17.26
CA PHE A 191 22.45 -22.59 -16.99
C PHE A 191 23.81 -22.39 -17.68
N GLU A 192 23.81 -21.93 -18.93
CA GLU A 192 25.04 -21.67 -19.68
C GLU A 192 25.85 -20.52 -19.09
N ILE A 193 25.19 -19.43 -18.69
CA ILE A 193 25.86 -18.23 -18.15
C ILE A 193 26.39 -18.49 -16.74
N GLU A 194 25.65 -19.22 -15.91
CA GLU A 194 26.10 -19.53 -14.56
C GLU A 194 27.33 -20.47 -14.53
N ASN A 195 27.63 -21.17 -15.62
CA ASN A 195 28.88 -21.94 -15.78
C ASN A 195 30.11 -21.07 -16.12
N LEU A 196 29.93 -19.77 -16.40
CA LEU A 196 31.03 -18.84 -16.62
C LEU A 196 31.62 -18.33 -15.29
N PRO A 197 32.89 -17.90 -15.26
CA PRO A 197 33.47 -17.18 -14.12
C PRO A 197 32.61 -15.96 -13.73
N GLU A 198 32.46 -15.68 -12.43
CA GLU A 198 31.54 -14.66 -11.91
C GLU A 198 31.68 -13.28 -12.57
N GLY A 199 32.92 -12.84 -12.83
CA GLY A 199 33.20 -11.56 -13.50
C GLY A 199 32.86 -11.52 -14.99
N GLU A 200 32.62 -12.66 -15.64
CA GLU A 200 32.28 -12.76 -17.07
C GLU A 200 30.76 -12.84 -17.31
N ARG A 201 29.98 -13.21 -16.29
CA ARG A 201 28.54 -13.50 -16.41
C ARG A 201 27.73 -12.29 -16.87
N ASN A 202 27.93 -11.12 -16.24
CA ASN A 202 27.16 -9.92 -16.56
C ASN A 202 27.50 -9.38 -17.95
N ALA A 203 28.76 -9.53 -18.39
CA ALA A 203 29.15 -9.18 -19.75
C ALA A 203 28.44 -10.06 -20.78
N GLU A 204 28.27 -11.37 -20.51
CA GLU A 204 27.50 -12.26 -21.39
C GLU A 204 26.02 -11.88 -21.42
N LYS A 205 25.40 -11.61 -20.26
CA LYS A 205 24.00 -11.15 -20.18
C LYS A 205 23.79 -9.84 -20.95
N ALA A 206 24.74 -8.92 -20.87
CA ALA A 206 24.67 -7.62 -21.54
C ALA A 206 24.60 -7.74 -23.07
N LYS A 207 25.14 -8.80 -23.68
CA LYS A 207 25.01 -9.04 -25.14
C LYS A 207 23.55 -9.20 -25.56
N TYR A 208 22.74 -9.92 -24.78
CA TYR A 208 21.32 -10.10 -25.05
C TYR A 208 20.54 -8.79 -24.92
N LEU A 209 20.90 -7.95 -23.94
CA LEU A 209 20.34 -6.61 -23.76
C LEU A 209 20.63 -5.70 -24.98
N TYR A 210 21.91 -5.51 -25.31
CA TYR A 210 22.29 -4.57 -26.39
C TYR A 210 21.85 -5.04 -27.78
N SER A 211 21.86 -6.36 -28.04
CA SER A 211 21.31 -6.90 -29.28
C SER A 211 19.79 -6.69 -29.39
N LEU A 212 19.04 -6.78 -28.28
CA LEU A 212 17.62 -6.45 -28.27
C LEU A 212 17.37 -4.96 -28.51
N PHE A 213 18.12 -4.07 -27.84
CA PHE A 213 18.02 -2.64 -28.09
C PHE A 213 18.22 -2.32 -29.57
N ASN A 214 19.25 -2.91 -30.18
CA ASN A 214 19.52 -2.70 -31.60
C ASN A 214 18.40 -3.22 -32.50
N GLU A 215 17.85 -4.39 -32.18
CA GLU A 215 16.74 -4.99 -32.92
C GLU A 215 15.48 -4.10 -32.90
N VAL A 216 15.16 -3.56 -31.72
CA VAL A 216 14.04 -2.63 -31.52
C VAL A 216 14.30 -1.33 -32.25
N ILE A 217 15.47 -0.70 -32.05
CA ILE A 217 15.83 0.58 -32.69
C ILE A 217 15.78 0.47 -34.21
N ARG A 218 16.35 -0.60 -34.79
CA ARG A 218 16.32 -0.82 -36.24
C ARG A 218 14.88 -0.93 -36.76
N SER A 219 14.02 -1.62 -36.02
CA SER A 219 12.59 -1.74 -36.37
C SER A 219 11.86 -0.40 -36.21
N ALA A 220 12.12 0.36 -35.14
CA ALA A 220 11.53 1.65 -34.87
C ALA A 220 11.89 2.71 -35.93
N LYS A 221 13.15 2.71 -36.41
CA LYS A 221 13.60 3.57 -37.52
C LYS A 221 12.86 3.34 -38.84
N THR A 222 12.25 2.17 -39.03
CA THR A 222 11.38 1.94 -40.20
C THR A 222 10.00 2.58 -40.04
N LEU A 223 9.54 2.77 -38.80
CA LEU A 223 8.25 3.39 -38.48
C LEU A 223 8.35 4.92 -38.42
N ASP A 224 9.49 5.43 -37.96
CA ASP A 224 9.74 6.85 -37.78
C ASP A 224 11.14 7.25 -38.26
N GLN A 225 11.18 8.21 -39.18
CA GLN A 225 12.40 8.78 -39.78
C GLN A 225 12.64 10.23 -39.34
N ASN A 226 11.76 10.79 -38.52
CA ASN A 226 11.82 12.18 -38.09
C ASN A 226 12.56 12.34 -36.77
N HIS A 227 12.68 11.29 -35.94
CA HIS A 227 13.31 11.38 -34.63
C HIS A 227 14.54 10.45 -34.52
N PRO A 228 15.56 10.84 -33.73
CA PRO A 228 16.67 9.97 -33.40
C PRO A 228 16.26 8.95 -32.33
N PHE A 229 16.99 7.83 -32.32
CA PHE A 229 16.82 6.73 -31.38
C PHE A 229 18.11 6.50 -30.59
N THR A 230 17.96 6.30 -29.29
CA THR A 230 19.07 6.04 -28.38
C THR A 230 18.68 5.06 -27.28
N ILE A 231 19.64 4.75 -26.41
CA ILE A 231 19.45 4.01 -25.16
C ILE A 231 19.80 4.92 -23.98
N VAL A 232 19.29 4.62 -22.79
CA VAL A 232 19.71 5.27 -21.54
C VAL A 232 20.57 4.29 -20.73
N ASN A 233 21.89 4.36 -20.93
CA ASN A 233 22.83 3.45 -20.28
C ASN A 233 23.31 3.97 -18.92
N GLY A 234 23.53 3.08 -17.95
CA GLY A 234 24.17 3.42 -16.68
C GLY A 234 25.67 3.59 -16.88
N ASP A 235 26.14 4.84 -16.90
CA ASP A 235 27.51 5.23 -17.22
C ASP A 235 28.02 4.60 -18.55
N LEU A 236 29.32 4.45 -18.77
CA LEU A 236 29.95 3.82 -19.94
C LEU A 236 30.12 2.31 -19.80
N GLN A 237 29.48 1.69 -18.80
CA GLN A 237 29.65 0.27 -18.56
C GLN A 237 29.24 -0.52 -19.81
N TYR A 238 30.14 -1.41 -20.25
CA TYR A 238 30.01 -2.23 -21.45
C TYR A 238 30.00 -1.46 -22.78
N ILE A 239 30.63 -0.28 -22.86
CA ILE A 239 30.74 0.49 -24.12
C ILE A 239 31.28 -0.32 -25.31
N ASP A 240 32.20 -1.27 -25.08
CA ASP A 240 32.70 -2.15 -26.14
C ASP A 240 31.60 -3.10 -26.69
N LEU A 241 30.68 -3.56 -25.84
CA LEU A 241 29.52 -4.34 -26.26
C LEU A 241 28.45 -3.46 -26.94
N ILE A 242 28.31 -2.20 -26.51
CA ILE A 242 27.46 -1.23 -27.22
C ILE A 242 27.97 -1.05 -28.65
N ALA A 243 29.28 -0.85 -28.83
CA ALA A 243 29.91 -0.72 -30.15
C ALA A 243 29.72 -1.99 -31.01
N GLU A 244 29.75 -3.18 -30.40
CA GLU A 244 29.62 -4.45 -31.10
C GLU A 244 28.18 -4.84 -31.43
N TYR A 245 27.21 -4.57 -30.55
CA TYR A 245 25.84 -5.10 -30.66
C TYR A 245 24.77 -4.02 -30.88
N CYS A 246 25.00 -2.76 -30.49
CA CYS A 246 24.03 -1.65 -30.55
C CYS A 246 24.44 -0.55 -31.54
N LYS A 247 24.66 -0.93 -32.80
CA LYS A 247 25.23 -0.06 -33.85
C LYS A 247 24.25 0.95 -34.44
N ASP A 248 22.95 0.73 -34.28
CA ASP A 248 21.91 1.51 -34.95
C ASP A 248 21.44 2.74 -34.11
N ILE A 249 22.08 3.08 -32.98
CA ILE A 249 21.79 4.31 -32.21
C ILE A 249 22.29 5.57 -32.94
N ASP A 250 21.59 6.70 -32.80
CA ASP A 250 21.97 8.00 -33.40
C ASP A 250 22.86 8.86 -32.51
N LEU A 251 22.84 8.57 -31.21
CA LEU A 251 23.60 9.23 -30.14
C LEU A 251 23.72 8.27 -28.96
N LEU A 252 24.69 8.49 -28.07
CA LEU A 252 24.79 7.73 -26.81
C LEU A 252 24.10 8.52 -25.68
N GLY A 253 23.04 7.93 -25.14
CA GLY A 253 22.39 8.40 -23.92
C GLY A 253 22.96 7.71 -22.68
N VAL A 254 23.29 8.49 -21.64
CA VAL A 254 23.84 7.93 -20.38
C VAL A 254 23.29 8.64 -19.14
N ASN A 255 23.15 7.88 -18.06
CA ASN A 255 23.04 8.41 -16.70
C ASN A 255 24.43 8.40 -16.07
N ALA A 256 24.88 9.52 -15.51
CA ALA A 256 26.26 9.65 -15.02
C ALA A 256 26.36 10.51 -13.75
N TYR A 257 26.80 9.88 -12.66
CA TYR A 257 26.95 10.48 -11.33
C TYR A 257 28.43 10.47 -10.88
N ARG A 258 29.28 11.20 -11.62
CA ARG A 258 30.76 11.20 -11.45
C ARG A 258 31.30 12.40 -10.63
N GLY A 259 30.42 13.18 -9.99
CA GLY A 259 30.79 14.38 -9.26
C GLY A 259 30.92 15.61 -10.15
N LYS A 260 31.86 16.52 -9.84
CA LYS A 260 32.03 17.82 -10.54
C LYS A 260 32.46 17.73 -12.00
N SER A 261 32.89 16.55 -12.47
CA SER A 261 33.38 16.33 -13.83
C SER A 261 32.94 14.97 -14.37
N PHE A 262 32.85 14.83 -15.69
CA PHE A 262 32.56 13.55 -16.35
C PHE A 262 33.82 12.74 -16.71
N THR A 263 35.00 13.28 -16.34
CA THR A 263 36.32 12.62 -16.47
C THR A 263 36.61 12.15 -17.90
N GLY A 264 37.00 10.89 -18.11
CA GLY A 264 37.36 10.34 -19.42
C GLY A 264 36.18 10.01 -20.33
N LEU A 265 34.93 10.28 -19.90
CA LEU A 265 33.72 9.85 -20.62
C LEU A 265 33.69 10.37 -22.06
N TRP A 266 33.94 11.67 -22.26
CA TRP A 266 33.90 12.29 -23.58
C TRP A 266 34.88 11.68 -24.56
N SER A 267 36.13 11.49 -24.13
CA SER A 267 37.20 10.92 -24.95
C SER A 267 36.94 9.46 -25.27
N GLU A 268 36.44 8.67 -24.32
CA GLU A 268 36.19 7.24 -24.53
C GLU A 268 35.02 7.03 -25.51
N VAL A 269 33.95 7.82 -25.42
CA VAL A 269 32.85 7.76 -26.39
C VAL A 269 33.32 8.19 -27.78
N ASN A 270 34.12 9.26 -27.86
CA ASN A 270 34.66 9.73 -29.13
C ASN A 270 35.57 8.69 -29.79
N GLU A 271 36.36 7.94 -29.00
CA GLU A 271 37.25 6.88 -29.50
C GLU A 271 36.47 5.62 -29.92
N LYS A 272 35.54 5.14 -29.08
CA LYS A 272 34.92 3.82 -29.26
C LYS A 272 33.65 3.82 -30.12
N LEU A 273 32.86 4.89 -30.06
CA LEU A 273 31.56 4.97 -30.74
C LEU A 273 31.53 6.04 -31.82
N ASP A 274 32.29 7.13 -31.65
CA ASP A 274 32.25 8.30 -32.53
C ASP A 274 30.83 8.87 -32.66
N LEU A 275 30.14 9.06 -31.53
CA LEU A 275 28.76 9.55 -31.45
C LEU A 275 28.65 10.77 -30.51
N PRO A 276 27.62 11.62 -30.67
CA PRO A 276 27.32 12.63 -29.66
C PRO A 276 26.80 12.00 -28.38
N VAL A 277 27.08 12.65 -27.25
CA VAL A 277 26.65 12.25 -25.91
C VAL A 277 25.57 13.19 -25.40
N LEU A 278 24.49 12.59 -24.90
CA LEU A 278 23.41 13.26 -24.19
C LEU A 278 23.26 12.62 -22.81
N PHE A 279 23.37 13.42 -21.74
CA PHE A 279 23.11 12.89 -20.40
C PHE A 279 21.61 12.85 -20.14
N PHE A 280 21.06 11.69 -19.84
CA PHE A 280 19.67 11.53 -19.43
C PHE A 280 19.46 11.70 -17.94
N GLU A 281 20.50 11.52 -17.13
CA GLU A 281 20.54 11.91 -15.73
C GLU A 281 21.96 12.31 -15.35
N PHE A 282 22.10 13.42 -14.65
CA PHE A 282 23.32 13.82 -13.95
C PHE A 282 22.96 14.89 -12.91
N GLY A 283 23.84 15.10 -11.94
CA GLY A 283 23.66 16.15 -10.94
C GLY A 283 24.22 15.75 -9.58
N SER A 284 23.54 16.19 -8.53
CA SER A 284 23.74 15.80 -7.13
C SER A 284 22.42 16.03 -6.41
N ASP A 285 22.17 15.28 -5.35
CA ASP A 285 21.17 15.61 -4.34
C ASP A 285 21.54 16.90 -3.59
N ALA A 286 20.54 17.48 -2.94
CA ALA A 286 20.62 18.71 -2.16
C ALA A 286 20.65 18.44 -0.65
N TYR A 287 21.14 17.29 -0.20
CA TYR A 287 21.26 16.95 1.21
C TYR A 287 22.70 16.57 1.55
N ASN A 288 23.14 16.91 2.75
CA ASN A 288 24.46 16.55 3.24
C ASN A 288 24.33 15.48 4.32
N SER A 289 24.63 14.24 3.97
CA SER A 289 24.50 13.10 4.89
C SER A 289 25.43 13.18 6.11
N ARG A 290 26.46 14.04 6.07
CA ARG A 290 27.40 14.23 7.19
C ARG A 290 26.89 15.25 8.21
N THR A 291 26.27 16.33 7.74
CA THR A 291 25.75 17.40 8.62
C THR A 291 24.26 17.27 8.92
N SER A 292 23.54 16.41 8.18
CA SER A 292 22.08 16.24 8.25
C SER A 292 21.29 17.50 7.92
N GLU A 293 21.74 18.25 6.90
CA GLU A 293 21.13 19.51 6.48
C GLU A 293 21.00 19.60 4.95
N GLU A 294 20.07 20.42 4.45
CA GLU A 294 19.95 20.74 3.02
C GLU A 294 21.21 21.51 2.55
N ASP A 295 21.88 21.03 1.50
CA ASP A 295 23.12 21.62 0.95
C ASP A 295 22.92 22.09 -0.50
N GLN A 296 22.14 23.16 -0.63
CA GLN A 296 21.84 23.78 -1.92
C GLN A 296 23.10 24.31 -2.64
N LEU A 297 24.14 24.69 -1.88
CA LEU A 297 25.38 25.23 -2.42
C LEU A 297 26.21 24.14 -3.09
N ALA A 298 26.35 22.97 -2.46
CA ALA A 298 27.05 21.84 -3.06
C ALA A 298 26.38 21.42 -4.38
N GLN A 299 25.05 21.22 -4.37
CA GLN A 299 24.28 20.88 -5.56
C GLN A 299 24.52 21.89 -6.70
N ALA A 300 24.33 23.19 -6.41
CA ALA A 300 24.50 24.25 -7.41
C ALA A 300 25.95 24.34 -7.93
N THR A 301 26.94 24.10 -7.08
CA THR A 301 28.36 24.13 -7.46
C THR A 301 28.70 22.97 -8.39
N ILE A 302 28.23 21.76 -8.09
CA ILE A 302 28.47 20.58 -8.92
C ILE A 302 27.83 20.78 -10.30
N LEU A 303 26.57 21.20 -10.35
CA LEU A 303 25.88 21.48 -11.61
C LEU A 303 26.59 22.58 -12.41
N LYS A 304 27.05 23.65 -11.76
CA LYS A 304 27.82 24.71 -12.42
C LYS A 304 29.08 24.17 -13.11
N GLU A 305 29.82 23.28 -12.45
CA GLU A 305 31.04 22.69 -13.04
C GLU A 305 30.72 21.71 -14.18
N GLN A 306 29.71 20.84 -13.98
CA GLN A 306 29.25 19.89 -15.00
C GLN A 306 28.78 20.61 -16.27
N TRP A 307 27.97 21.65 -16.15
CA TRP A 307 27.51 22.45 -17.30
C TRP A 307 28.65 23.22 -17.98
N ARG A 308 29.63 23.71 -17.21
CA ARG A 308 30.83 24.34 -17.78
C ARG A 308 31.61 23.36 -18.63
N GLU A 309 31.80 22.14 -18.12
CA GLU A 309 32.46 21.07 -18.86
C GLU A 309 31.68 20.74 -20.14
N MET A 310 30.38 20.49 -20.05
CA MET A 310 29.53 20.20 -21.22
C MET A 310 29.61 21.30 -22.29
N TYR A 311 29.61 22.57 -21.90
CA TYR A 311 29.73 23.69 -22.84
C TYR A 311 31.14 23.76 -23.47
N ASN A 312 32.19 23.44 -22.71
CA ASN A 312 33.54 23.35 -23.27
C ASN A 312 33.68 22.16 -24.25
N LYS A 313 32.95 21.07 -24.00
CA LYS A 313 32.89 19.85 -24.84
C LYS A 313 31.91 19.94 -26.00
N SER A 314 31.21 21.06 -26.17
CA SER A 314 30.27 21.27 -27.28
C SER A 314 31.00 21.58 -28.59
N TYR A 315 30.27 21.46 -29.69
CA TYR A 315 30.73 21.83 -31.03
C TYR A 315 31.49 23.17 -31.08
N GLY A 316 32.65 23.16 -31.75
CA GLY A 316 33.37 24.39 -32.13
C GLY A 316 34.19 25.06 -31.03
N ASN A 317 34.50 24.35 -29.94
CA ASN A 317 35.31 24.82 -28.80
C ASN A 317 36.71 24.19 -28.70
N GLY A 318 37.14 23.40 -29.70
CA GLY A 318 38.50 22.87 -29.79
C GLY A 318 38.82 21.73 -28.81
N GLU A 319 37.79 21.08 -28.27
CA GLU A 319 37.88 19.83 -27.48
C GLU A 319 37.25 18.67 -28.27
N GLU A 320 36.68 17.65 -27.61
CA GLU A 320 36.07 16.47 -28.25
C GLU A 320 34.87 16.84 -29.13
N GLY A 321 34.14 17.91 -28.78
CA GLY A 321 33.05 18.44 -29.59
C GLY A 321 31.82 17.52 -29.67
N ASN A 322 31.67 16.55 -28.77
CA ASN A 322 30.59 15.56 -28.78
C ASN A 322 29.49 15.81 -27.73
N SER A 323 29.50 16.94 -27.01
CA SER A 323 28.41 17.30 -26.09
C SER A 323 27.23 17.96 -26.81
N ILE A 324 26.03 17.38 -26.65
CA ILE A 324 24.75 17.94 -27.14
C ILE A 324 23.77 18.33 -26.02
N GLY A 325 24.22 18.29 -24.77
CA GLY A 325 23.48 18.73 -23.59
C GLY A 325 23.13 17.61 -22.62
N GLY A 326 22.09 17.81 -21.82
CA GLY A 326 21.62 16.80 -20.88
C GLY A 326 20.42 17.22 -20.03
N PHE A 327 19.97 16.28 -19.19
CA PHE A 327 18.87 16.40 -18.24
C PHE A 327 19.40 16.37 -16.81
N VAL A 328 19.14 17.45 -16.06
CA VAL A 328 19.44 17.48 -14.62
C VAL A 328 18.42 16.58 -13.93
N PHE A 329 18.92 15.62 -13.14
CA PHE A 329 18.11 14.79 -12.25
C PHE A 329 18.07 15.48 -10.88
N GLU A 330 16.96 16.11 -10.48
CA GLU A 330 15.68 16.24 -11.20
C GLU A 330 14.98 17.58 -10.94
N TRP A 331 13.81 17.83 -11.54
CA TRP A 331 13.08 19.10 -11.37
C TRP A 331 12.64 19.34 -9.92
N ARG A 332 12.01 18.35 -9.28
CA ARG A 332 11.40 18.47 -7.95
C ARG A 332 11.66 17.23 -7.11
N ASP A 333 11.72 17.41 -5.80
CA ASP A 333 11.80 16.28 -4.87
C ASP A 333 10.63 15.32 -5.03
N GLU A 334 10.92 14.04 -4.83
CA GLU A 334 9.98 12.93 -4.90
C GLU A 334 10.03 12.14 -3.58
N TRP A 335 9.12 12.46 -2.65
CA TRP A 335 9.05 11.93 -1.27
C TRP A 335 8.63 10.45 -1.16
N TRP A 336 8.63 9.76 -2.29
CA TRP A 336 8.31 8.35 -2.36
C TRP A 336 9.53 7.51 -2.71
N LYS A 337 10.68 8.10 -3.06
CA LYS A 337 11.81 7.31 -3.54
C LYS A 337 12.44 6.43 -2.45
N TYR A 338 12.31 6.80 -1.17
CA TYR A 338 12.63 5.90 -0.07
C TYR A 338 11.41 5.06 0.32
N LEU A 339 11.60 3.74 0.48
CA LEU A 339 10.56 2.73 0.76
C LEU A 339 9.41 2.58 -0.25
N GLN A 340 9.11 3.58 -1.09
CA GLN A 340 8.17 3.55 -2.22
C GLN A 340 6.68 3.41 -1.89
N GLU A 341 6.33 2.81 -0.76
CA GLU A 341 4.93 2.64 -0.32
C GLU A 341 4.69 3.12 1.12
N GLU A 342 5.73 3.51 1.84
CA GLU A 342 5.69 3.93 3.24
C GLU A 342 6.34 5.31 3.41
N ARG A 343 6.01 6.02 4.51
CA ARG A 343 6.57 7.35 4.85
C ARG A 343 6.37 8.42 3.76
N LEU A 344 5.35 8.27 2.90
CA LEU A 344 5.09 9.14 1.73
C LEU A 344 4.77 10.60 2.08
N ASP A 345 4.46 10.89 3.34
CA ASP A 345 4.14 12.20 3.90
C ASP A 345 5.30 12.85 4.67
N ILE A 346 6.47 12.20 4.69
CA ILE A 346 7.70 12.68 5.32
C ILE A 346 8.77 12.81 4.23
N HIS A 347 9.53 13.92 4.23
CA HIS A 347 10.72 14.03 3.37
C HIS A 347 11.88 13.28 4.01
N ASP A 348 12.13 12.05 3.56
CA ASP A 348 13.08 11.16 4.19
C ASP A 348 14.54 11.54 3.91
N THR A 349 15.38 11.44 4.93
CA THR A 349 16.80 11.80 4.88
C THR A 349 17.70 10.55 4.83
N HIS A 350 17.15 9.38 4.47
CA HIS A 350 17.91 8.16 4.32
C HIS A 350 18.83 8.23 3.09
N ALA A 351 20.09 7.86 3.28
CA ALA A 351 21.04 7.70 2.20
C ALA A 351 21.05 6.25 1.73
N SER A 352 20.56 5.99 0.52
CA SER A 352 20.32 4.64 -0.01
C SER A 352 21.60 3.95 -0.51
N TRP A 353 22.60 4.73 -0.94
CA TRP A 353 23.88 4.21 -1.46
C TRP A 353 25.02 5.23 -1.29
N ALA A 354 26.25 4.77 -1.50
CA ALA A 354 27.47 5.54 -1.35
C ALA A 354 28.07 5.93 -2.71
N ASN A 355 28.55 7.18 -2.83
CA ASN A 355 29.24 7.66 -4.03
C ASN A 355 30.39 8.62 -3.68
N GLY A 356 31.62 8.15 -3.90
CA GLY A 356 32.85 8.93 -3.68
C GLY A 356 33.07 10.09 -4.64
N GLY A 357 32.23 10.26 -5.66
CA GLY A 357 32.22 11.43 -6.55
C GLY A 357 31.79 12.73 -5.86
N TYR A 358 31.17 12.64 -4.67
CA TYR A 358 30.64 13.74 -3.88
C TYR A 358 31.40 13.88 -2.56
N PRO A 359 32.62 14.45 -2.57
CA PRO A 359 33.50 14.46 -1.39
C PRO A 359 33.02 15.36 -0.24
N GLN A 360 32.02 16.22 -0.48
CA GLN A 360 31.50 17.14 0.52
C GLN A 360 30.96 16.41 1.76
N ASP A 361 30.35 15.24 1.57
CA ASP A 361 29.69 14.48 2.62
C ASP A 361 30.06 12.99 2.61
N PHE A 362 30.67 12.45 1.54
CA PHE A 362 31.15 11.07 1.49
C PHE A 362 32.05 10.69 2.68
N VAL A 363 31.74 9.55 3.31
CA VAL A 363 32.56 8.93 4.35
C VAL A 363 32.72 7.46 3.99
N GLU A 364 33.96 6.94 4.03
CA GLU A 364 34.24 5.55 3.68
C GLU A 364 33.43 4.59 4.58
N GLY A 365 32.68 3.67 3.95
CA GLY A 365 31.81 2.72 4.63
C GLY A 365 30.41 3.25 4.99
N GLN A 366 30.07 4.49 4.61
CA GLN A 366 28.74 5.07 4.80
C GLN A 366 28.11 5.49 3.46
N ASN A 367 26.78 5.48 3.40
CA ASN A 367 26.01 6.00 2.28
C ASN A 367 25.91 7.53 2.36
N ASN A 368 25.80 8.19 1.20
CA ASN A 368 25.67 9.65 1.13
C ASN A 368 24.72 10.15 0.02
N MET A 369 24.00 9.26 -0.67
CA MET A 369 23.06 9.65 -1.72
C MET A 369 21.61 9.56 -1.21
N ASN A 370 20.95 10.70 -1.05
CA ASN A 370 19.60 10.83 -0.52
C ASN A 370 18.56 10.88 -1.64
N GLU A 371 17.88 9.77 -1.88
CA GLU A 371 17.01 9.59 -3.07
C GLU A 371 15.85 10.59 -3.17
N GLU A 372 15.37 11.16 -2.07
CA GLU A 372 14.26 12.12 -2.11
C GLU A 372 14.71 13.57 -2.30
N TRP A 373 16.01 13.84 -2.35
CA TRP A 373 16.60 15.19 -2.32
C TRP A 373 17.25 15.62 -3.64
N TRP A 374 17.00 14.91 -4.74
CA TRP A 374 17.55 15.22 -6.06
C TRP A 374 16.97 16.47 -6.73
N GLY A 375 15.85 17.00 -6.25
CA GLY A 375 15.19 18.15 -6.88
C GLY A 375 16.08 19.39 -6.92
N ILE A 376 16.07 20.12 -8.03
CA ILE A 376 16.51 21.53 -8.07
C ILE A 376 15.44 22.48 -7.52
N THR A 377 14.27 21.92 -7.18
CA THR A 377 13.19 22.56 -6.44
C THR A 377 12.71 21.63 -5.33
N ALA A 378 12.42 22.19 -4.15
CA ALA A 378 11.88 21.46 -3.01
C ALA A 378 10.34 21.38 -3.10
N LEU A 379 9.79 20.19 -2.87
CA LEU A 379 8.33 19.97 -2.90
C LEU A 379 7.63 20.69 -1.74
N GLY A 380 6.68 21.57 -2.06
CA GLY A 380 5.88 22.35 -1.10
C GLY A 380 4.46 21.82 -0.90
N THR A 381 3.59 22.65 -0.31
CA THR A 381 2.17 22.36 -0.07
C THR A 381 1.29 22.69 -1.29
N PRO A 382 0.05 22.15 -1.37
CA PRO A 382 -0.89 22.52 -2.42
C PRO A 382 -1.32 23.99 -2.29
N ASN A 383 -1.51 24.65 -3.43
CA ASN A 383 -2.16 25.96 -3.50
C ASN A 383 -3.70 25.83 -3.46
N SER A 384 -4.42 26.96 -3.60
CA SER A 384 -5.90 26.99 -3.61
C SER A 384 -6.56 26.18 -4.74
N ASP A 385 -5.80 25.86 -5.79
CA ASP A 385 -6.25 25.04 -6.91
C ASP A 385 -5.90 23.55 -6.71
N GLY A 386 -5.27 23.19 -5.59
CA GLY A 386 -4.80 21.82 -5.31
C GLY A 386 -3.48 21.45 -5.98
N VAL A 387 -2.81 22.38 -6.66
CA VAL A 387 -1.49 22.13 -7.30
C VAL A 387 -0.40 22.24 -6.25
N TYR A 388 0.39 21.18 -6.08
CA TYR A 388 1.54 21.15 -5.18
C TYR A 388 2.64 22.07 -5.71
N THR A 389 2.90 23.13 -4.96
CA THR A 389 3.87 24.15 -5.33
C THR A 389 5.30 23.71 -5.03
N VAL A 390 6.29 24.37 -5.62
CA VAL A 390 7.70 24.09 -5.36
C VAL A 390 8.46 25.34 -4.90
N ARG A 391 9.39 25.16 -3.96
CA ARG A 391 10.40 26.17 -3.61
C ARG A 391 11.62 25.93 -4.49
N THR A 392 11.95 26.88 -5.34
CA THR A 392 13.19 26.80 -6.14
C THR A 392 14.44 26.84 -5.24
N ARG A 393 15.42 25.96 -5.48
CA ARG A 393 16.71 25.95 -4.77
C ARG A 393 17.72 26.91 -5.39
N MET A 394 18.94 26.97 -4.86
CA MET A 394 20.06 27.71 -5.45
C MET A 394 20.38 27.22 -6.87
N ALA A 395 20.34 25.89 -7.09
CA ALA A 395 20.61 25.27 -8.38
C ALA A 395 19.74 25.84 -9.51
N TYR A 396 18.44 26.06 -9.26
CA TYR A 396 17.52 26.68 -10.21
C TYR A 396 18.04 28.03 -10.74
N ASP A 397 18.51 28.92 -9.86
CA ASP A 397 18.98 30.25 -10.25
C ASP A 397 20.30 30.18 -11.03
N VAL A 398 21.22 29.30 -10.62
CA VAL A 398 22.51 29.09 -11.29
C VAL A 398 22.30 28.52 -12.68
N LEU A 399 21.46 27.48 -12.82
CA LEU A 399 21.09 26.90 -14.10
C LEU A 399 20.38 27.93 -14.99
N SER A 400 19.49 28.74 -14.42
CA SER A 400 18.82 29.82 -15.16
C SER A 400 19.82 30.81 -15.76
N ALA A 401 20.87 31.18 -15.03
CA ALA A 401 21.93 32.04 -15.54
C ALA A 401 22.76 31.34 -16.64
N ILE A 402 23.05 30.05 -16.48
CA ILE A 402 23.79 29.24 -17.46
C ILE A 402 23.01 29.10 -18.77
N TRP A 403 21.72 28.77 -18.68
CA TRP A 403 20.86 28.45 -19.81
C TRP A 403 20.45 29.66 -20.65
N GLN A 404 20.78 30.89 -20.25
CA GLN A 404 20.70 32.06 -21.14
C GLN A 404 21.80 32.08 -22.21
N MET A 405 22.89 31.34 -22.00
CA MET A 405 23.96 31.22 -22.98
C MET A 405 23.66 30.14 -24.02
N ASP A 406 24.06 30.38 -25.27
CA ASP A 406 24.05 29.37 -26.33
C ASP A 406 25.48 28.87 -26.58
N PRO A 407 25.80 27.62 -26.19
CA PRO A 407 27.16 27.09 -26.32
C PRO A 407 27.64 26.96 -27.77
N TYR A 408 26.73 27.02 -28.75
CA TYR A 408 27.08 27.01 -30.17
C TYR A 408 27.41 28.41 -30.72
N GLN A 409 27.02 29.48 -30.01
CA GLN A 409 27.31 30.87 -30.39
C GLN A 409 28.53 31.42 -29.66
N TYR A 410 28.63 31.17 -28.36
CA TYR A 410 29.75 31.62 -27.54
C TYR A 410 30.96 30.69 -27.70
N LYS A 411 32.16 31.26 -27.62
CA LYS A 411 33.42 30.50 -27.62
C LYS A 411 33.90 30.23 -26.20
N LYS A 412 34.68 29.16 -26.05
CA LYS A 412 35.24 28.67 -24.79
C LYS A 412 35.70 29.75 -23.82
N GLU A 413 36.46 30.76 -24.27
CA GLU A 413 36.94 31.84 -23.39
C GLU A 413 35.78 32.67 -22.82
N ALA A 414 34.81 33.04 -23.66
CA ALA A 414 33.64 33.80 -23.25
C ALA A 414 32.70 32.97 -22.37
N ILE A 415 32.55 31.66 -22.67
CA ILE A 415 31.80 30.71 -21.83
C ILE A 415 32.42 30.68 -20.43
N ASN A 416 33.72 30.37 -20.33
CA ASN A 416 34.38 30.25 -19.03
C ASN A 416 34.37 31.57 -18.25
N GLN A 417 34.50 32.72 -18.93
CA GLN A 417 34.34 34.02 -18.28
C GLN A 417 32.93 34.21 -17.70
N ALA A 418 31.88 33.92 -18.49
CA ALA A 418 30.50 34.05 -18.02
C ALA A 418 30.20 33.11 -16.84
N PHE A 419 30.72 31.87 -16.84
CA PHE A 419 30.62 30.97 -15.69
C PHE A 419 31.34 31.52 -14.45
N ASN A 420 32.50 32.16 -14.61
CA ASN A 420 33.22 32.80 -13.50
C ASN A 420 32.47 34.02 -12.95
N ASP A 421 31.74 34.74 -13.81
CA ASP A 421 30.95 35.92 -13.44
C ASP A 421 29.62 35.59 -12.74
N ILE A 422 29.20 34.31 -12.71
CA ILE A 422 28.03 33.87 -11.93
C ILE A 422 28.29 34.13 -10.45
N ASN A 423 27.52 35.06 -9.88
CA ASN A 423 27.59 35.45 -8.46
C ASN A 423 26.94 34.38 -7.57
N MET A 424 27.74 33.40 -7.15
CA MET A 424 27.30 32.31 -6.29
C MET A 424 26.81 32.82 -4.92
N ASP A 425 27.48 33.83 -4.34
CA ASP A 425 27.11 34.38 -3.02
C ASP A 425 25.72 35.02 -3.05
N TYR A 426 25.40 35.74 -4.13
CA TYR A 426 24.07 36.32 -4.33
C TYR A 426 22.98 35.23 -4.44
N PHE A 427 23.25 34.16 -5.18
CA PHE A 427 22.28 33.06 -5.33
C PHE A 427 22.14 32.22 -4.05
N ALA A 428 23.22 32.03 -3.29
CA ALA A 428 23.17 31.41 -1.97
C ALA A 428 22.30 32.24 -0.99
N LEU A 429 22.51 33.56 -0.95
CA LEU A 429 21.67 34.44 -0.12
C LEU A 429 20.20 34.42 -0.59
N LYS A 430 19.95 34.42 -1.90
CA LYS A 430 18.60 34.36 -2.47
C LYS A 430 17.90 33.03 -2.13
N SER A 431 18.62 31.92 -2.13
CA SER A 431 18.07 30.61 -1.76
C SER A 431 17.82 30.51 -0.25
N GLU A 432 18.75 30.96 0.58
CA GLU A 432 18.60 31.00 2.04
C GLU A 432 17.39 31.84 2.45
N VAL A 433 17.16 32.99 1.81
CA VAL A 433 15.95 33.80 2.07
C VAL A 433 14.66 33.08 1.65
N ARG A 434 14.68 32.24 0.60
CA ARG A 434 13.53 31.42 0.19
C ARG A 434 13.29 30.30 1.19
N GLU A 435 14.35 29.62 1.62
CA GLU A 435 14.33 28.56 2.62
C GLU A 435 13.79 29.09 3.95
N LEU A 436 14.37 30.15 4.52
CA LEU A 436 13.90 30.78 5.76
C LEU A 436 12.42 31.19 5.70
N LYS A 437 11.93 31.64 4.54
CA LYS A 437 10.50 31.95 4.35
C LYS A 437 9.63 30.71 4.29
N SER A 438 10.13 29.60 3.73
CA SER A 438 9.45 28.31 3.70
C SER A 438 9.45 27.68 5.07
N GLU A 439 10.60 27.59 5.74
CA GLU A 439 10.73 27.11 7.10
C GLU A 439 9.92 27.95 8.08
N SER A 440 9.85 29.27 7.91
CA SER A 440 8.97 30.09 8.75
C SER A 440 7.49 29.78 8.53
N LYS A 441 7.11 29.20 7.38
CA LYS A 441 5.75 28.71 7.09
C LYS A 441 5.56 27.24 7.47
N GLU A 442 6.60 26.41 7.40
CA GLU A 442 6.61 24.95 7.57
C GLU A 442 7.26 24.50 8.90
N LYS A 443 7.53 25.44 9.82
CA LYS A 443 8.49 25.28 10.91
C LYS A 443 8.31 23.95 11.66
N ARG A 444 9.33 23.07 11.54
CA ARG A 444 9.60 21.92 12.42
C ARG A 444 9.78 22.43 13.84
N GLN A 445 8.67 22.55 14.57
CA GLN A 445 8.68 22.86 15.98
C GLN A 445 9.04 21.58 16.75
N SER A 446 9.68 21.71 17.91
CA SER A 446 9.90 20.57 18.81
C SER A 446 8.59 19.84 19.16
N LEU A 447 7.47 20.56 19.07
CA LEU A 447 6.10 20.08 19.09
C LEU A 447 5.30 20.93 18.09
N SER A 448 4.66 20.30 17.12
CA SER A 448 3.79 20.94 16.13
C SER A 448 2.39 20.34 16.16
N PHE A 449 1.39 21.20 16.10
CA PHE A 449 0.03 20.79 15.76
C PHE A 449 -0.01 20.46 14.26
N THR A 450 -0.25 19.20 13.90
CA THR A 450 -0.14 18.71 12.51
C THR A 450 -1.49 18.69 11.79
N GLY A 451 -2.59 18.69 12.54
CA GLY A 451 -3.93 18.75 11.98
C GLY A 451 -4.95 18.17 12.95
N GLY A 452 -6.12 17.86 12.43
CA GLY A 452 -7.12 17.12 13.19
C GLY A 452 -8.40 16.94 12.41
N ARG A 453 -9.37 16.31 13.08
CA ARG A 453 -10.72 16.17 12.55
C ARG A 453 -11.77 16.47 13.61
N LEU A 454 -12.74 17.29 13.27
CA LEU A 454 -13.95 17.48 14.04
C LEU A 454 -15.07 16.67 13.39
N MET A 455 -15.73 15.82 14.16
CA MET A 455 -16.85 15.01 13.74
C MET A 455 -18.09 15.41 14.52
N GLY A 456 -19.23 15.51 13.84
CA GLY A 456 -20.52 15.71 14.49
C GLY A 456 -21.61 14.89 13.79
N GLN A 457 -22.63 14.51 14.56
CA GLN A 457 -23.73 13.66 14.09
C GLN A 457 -25.05 14.02 14.76
N PHE A 458 -26.13 13.84 14.02
CA PHE A 458 -27.51 13.95 14.49
C PHE A 458 -28.24 12.66 14.16
N VAL A 459 -28.65 11.94 15.19
CA VAL A 459 -29.19 10.59 15.09
C VAL A 459 -30.65 10.61 15.47
N LEU A 460 -31.48 10.08 14.57
CA LEU A 460 -32.87 9.73 14.83
C LEU A 460 -32.99 8.21 14.78
N ARG A 461 -33.47 7.58 15.85
CA ARG A 461 -33.74 6.14 15.88
C ARG A 461 -35.17 5.84 16.33
N GLY A 462 -35.63 4.64 16.04
CA GLY A 462 -36.92 4.15 16.53
C GLY A 462 -37.09 2.65 16.31
N ASN A 463 -38.02 2.07 17.07
CA ASN A 463 -38.48 0.70 16.92
C ASN A 463 -40.01 0.70 16.76
N GLU A 464 -40.57 -0.38 16.20
CA GLU A 464 -42.00 -0.48 15.94
C GLU A 464 -42.83 -0.36 17.22
N GLN A 465 -42.46 -1.09 18.28
CA GLN A 465 -43.25 -1.13 19.51
C GLN A 465 -43.47 0.26 20.12
N ASP A 466 -42.39 1.04 20.28
CA ASP A 466 -42.48 2.38 20.86
C ASP A 466 -43.30 3.34 19.98
N ILE A 467 -43.21 3.18 18.65
CA ILE A 467 -43.99 3.96 17.68
C ILE A 467 -45.47 3.59 17.74
N ASP A 468 -45.80 2.32 17.88
CA ASP A 468 -47.18 1.85 18.03
C ASP A 468 -47.80 2.32 19.37
N GLU A 469 -47.02 2.31 20.45
CA GLU A 469 -47.47 2.76 21.77
C GLU A 469 -47.59 4.29 21.89
N ARG A 470 -46.67 5.05 21.28
CA ARG A 470 -46.48 6.49 21.56
C ARG A 470 -46.56 7.40 20.34
N GLY A 471 -46.75 6.85 19.14
CA GLY A 471 -46.78 7.59 17.88
C GLY A 471 -45.46 8.30 17.59
N GLU A 472 -45.51 9.58 17.21
CA GLU A 472 -44.31 10.39 16.95
C GLU A 472 -43.35 10.47 18.16
N ASN A 473 -43.86 10.30 19.38
CA ASN A 473 -43.05 10.27 20.61
C ASN A 473 -42.35 8.91 20.86
N GLY A 474 -42.53 7.94 19.97
CA GLY A 474 -41.82 6.65 19.99
C GLY A 474 -40.46 6.67 19.30
N THR A 475 -40.07 7.82 18.74
CA THR A 475 -38.74 8.03 18.15
C THR A 475 -37.83 8.78 19.11
N GLU A 476 -36.54 8.50 19.04
CA GLU A 476 -35.52 9.10 19.88
C GLU A 476 -34.52 9.88 19.03
N PHE A 477 -34.28 11.13 19.44
CA PHE A 477 -33.30 12.01 18.81
C PHE A 477 -32.12 12.23 19.76
N SER A 478 -30.91 12.09 19.24
CA SER A 478 -29.68 12.40 19.94
C SER A 478 -28.66 13.05 19.02
N ASP A 479 -27.70 13.74 19.60
CA ASP A 479 -26.61 14.41 18.90
C ASP A 479 -25.27 14.05 19.53
N GLY A 480 -24.21 14.13 18.75
CA GLY A 480 -22.87 13.91 19.27
C GLY A 480 -21.79 14.66 18.52
N GLU A 481 -20.75 15.05 19.24
CA GLU A 481 -19.57 15.71 18.70
C GLU A 481 -18.31 15.08 19.27
N MET A 482 -17.29 14.96 18.42
CA MET A 482 -15.96 14.55 18.85
C MET A 482 -14.87 15.22 18.01
N VAL A 483 -13.73 15.49 18.64
CA VAL A 483 -12.59 16.14 18.00
C VAL A 483 -11.35 15.30 18.23
N PHE A 484 -10.60 15.03 17.16
CA PHE A 484 -9.25 14.52 17.21
C PHE A 484 -8.29 15.66 16.87
N LEU A 485 -7.27 15.83 17.71
CA LEU A 485 -6.23 16.84 17.56
C LEU A 485 -4.89 16.14 17.44
N ASP A 486 -4.25 16.29 16.29
CA ASP A 486 -3.05 15.56 15.92
C ASP A 486 -1.82 16.44 16.19
N PHE A 487 -0.82 15.85 16.83
CA PHE A 487 0.44 16.50 17.15
C PHE A 487 1.61 15.63 16.72
N ALA A 488 2.64 16.25 16.18
CA ALA A 488 3.95 15.64 15.97
C ALA A 488 5.01 16.35 16.79
N PHE A 489 6.06 15.64 17.18
CA PHE A 489 7.18 16.20 17.92
C PHE A 489 8.51 15.62 17.43
N GLN A 490 9.53 16.48 17.37
CA GLN A 490 10.88 16.09 17.01
C GLN A 490 11.88 16.92 17.84
N PRO A 491 12.06 16.61 19.13
CA PRO A 491 12.90 17.42 20.02
C PRO A 491 14.40 17.33 19.69
N THR A 492 14.82 16.29 18.96
CA THR A 492 16.19 16.09 18.45
C THR A 492 16.13 15.35 17.11
N GLU A 493 17.19 15.36 16.31
CA GLU A 493 17.27 14.56 15.07
C GLU A 493 17.11 13.04 15.30
N ARG A 494 17.39 12.56 16.52
CA ARG A 494 17.27 11.15 16.89
C ARG A 494 15.91 10.77 17.46
N ILE A 495 14.99 11.71 17.70
CA ILE A 495 13.69 11.42 18.31
C ILE A 495 12.60 12.04 17.45
N GLU A 496 11.72 11.20 16.92
CA GLU A 496 10.50 11.61 16.22
C GLU A 496 9.30 10.91 16.84
N GLY A 497 8.13 11.54 16.84
CA GLY A 497 6.90 10.91 17.32
C GLY A 497 5.67 11.74 17.03
N GLN A 498 4.51 11.13 17.26
CA GLN A 498 3.20 11.71 17.08
C GLN A 498 2.23 11.21 18.15
N PHE A 499 1.18 11.98 18.40
CA PHE A 499 0.07 11.58 19.23
C PHE A 499 -1.19 12.34 18.87
N THR A 500 -2.32 11.69 19.09
CA THR A 500 -3.64 12.27 18.88
C THR A 500 -4.37 12.40 20.20
N VAL A 501 -5.01 13.56 20.43
CA VAL A 501 -5.91 13.76 21.57
C VAL A 501 -7.34 13.70 21.08
N ASN A 502 -8.15 12.80 21.64
CA ASN A 502 -9.58 12.76 21.38
C ASN A 502 -10.39 13.44 22.49
N ILE A 503 -11.35 14.27 22.10
CA ILE A 503 -12.24 15.02 22.98
C ILE A 503 -13.68 14.77 22.56
N LEU A 504 -14.54 14.37 23.50
CA LEU A 504 -15.97 14.15 23.28
C LEU A 504 -16.79 15.33 23.81
N GLY A 505 -17.69 15.84 22.96
CA GLY A 505 -18.79 16.73 23.31
C GLY A 505 -19.99 15.92 23.79
N ASN A 506 -21.16 16.11 23.17
CA ASN A 506 -22.28 15.20 23.37
C ASN A 506 -22.01 13.84 22.69
N VAL A 507 -22.73 12.80 23.10
CA VAL A 507 -22.58 11.46 22.50
C VAL A 507 -23.94 10.98 22.04
N ALA A 508 -24.05 10.77 20.72
CA ALA A 508 -25.28 10.24 20.13
C ALA A 508 -25.47 8.78 20.55
N ASP A 509 -26.73 8.42 20.81
CA ASP A 509 -27.10 7.06 21.17
C ASP A 509 -27.60 6.31 19.94
N THR A 510 -26.74 5.46 19.39
CA THR A 510 -26.98 4.67 18.18
C THR A 510 -27.30 3.21 18.48
N ARG A 511 -27.30 2.80 19.76
CA ARG A 511 -27.57 1.40 20.14
C ARG A 511 -29.04 1.02 19.94
N PRO A 512 -29.40 -0.26 19.96
CA PRO A 512 -28.54 -1.42 19.72
C PRO A 512 -28.15 -1.59 18.23
N ILE A 513 -28.51 -0.63 17.35
CA ILE A 513 -28.36 -0.75 15.90
C ILE A 513 -26.88 -0.62 15.46
N GLU A 514 -26.18 0.43 15.90
CA GLU A 514 -24.76 0.66 15.62
C GLU A 514 -23.95 0.93 16.91
N PHE A 515 -22.73 0.40 16.97
CA PHE A 515 -21.69 0.68 17.96
C PHE A 515 -20.67 1.67 17.39
N GLN A 516 -20.20 2.60 18.22
CA GLN A 516 -19.28 3.66 17.81
C GLN A 516 -18.32 4.00 18.95
N TYR A 517 -17.08 4.36 18.61
CA TYR A 517 -16.03 4.73 19.56
C TYR A 517 -16.44 5.84 20.55
N GLY A 518 -17.21 6.85 20.10
CA GLY A 518 -17.70 7.93 20.97
C GLY A 518 -18.60 7.46 22.11
N GLN A 519 -19.18 6.25 22.03
CA GLN A 519 -20.09 5.70 23.03
C GLN A 519 -19.44 5.46 24.39
N ARG A 520 -18.10 5.50 24.50
CA ARG A 520 -17.42 5.44 25.81
C ARG A 520 -17.85 6.56 26.77
N GLY A 521 -18.34 7.68 26.23
CA GLY A 521 -18.88 8.79 27.00
C GLY A 521 -20.34 8.64 27.45
N LEU A 522 -21.05 7.57 27.06
CA LEU A 522 -22.43 7.33 27.49
C LEU A 522 -22.50 6.97 28.99
N PRO A 523 -23.59 7.33 29.70
CA PRO A 523 -23.79 6.93 31.09
C PRO A 523 -23.79 5.41 31.27
N VAL A 524 -23.13 4.92 32.32
CA VAL A 524 -23.13 3.49 32.68
C VAL A 524 -23.68 3.31 34.09
N ALA A 525 -24.65 2.41 34.23
CA ALA A 525 -25.15 1.96 35.53
C ALA A 525 -24.35 0.75 36.01
N VAL A 526 -23.68 0.88 37.15
CA VAL A 526 -22.92 -0.20 37.78
C VAL A 526 -23.70 -0.71 38.98
N ALA A 527 -23.95 -2.02 39.01
CA ALA A 527 -24.53 -2.70 40.16
C ALA A 527 -23.51 -2.73 41.31
N LEU A 528 -23.84 -2.11 42.44
CA LEU A 528 -23.02 -2.23 43.64
C LEU A 528 -23.25 -3.60 44.28
N PRO A 529 -22.20 -4.23 44.84
CA PRO A 529 -22.38 -5.43 45.63
C PRO A 529 -23.37 -5.16 46.78
N PRO A 530 -24.26 -6.12 47.12
CA PRO A 530 -25.33 -5.90 48.09
C PRO A 530 -24.76 -5.49 49.45
N GLY A 531 -25.01 -4.24 49.84
CA GLY A 531 -24.63 -3.69 51.14
C GLY A 531 -25.70 -4.01 52.17
N THR A 532 -25.39 -4.89 53.13
CA THR A 532 -26.18 -5.25 54.33
C THR A 532 -27.64 -5.69 54.10
N THR A 533 -27.92 -6.92 54.56
CA THR A 533 -29.26 -7.51 54.67
C THR A 533 -30.25 -6.55 55.32
N GLY A 534 -31.28 -6.13 54.58
CA GLY A 534 -32.49 -5.59 55.18
C GLY A 534 -33.25 -6.69 55.93
N ASP A 535 -34.05 -6.31 56.94
CA ASP A 535 -34.81 -7.19 57.84
C ASP A 535 -35.84 -8.12 57.13
N ASP A 536 -35.92 -8.07 55.79
CA ASP A 536 -36.91 -8.74 54.95
C ASP A 536 -36.29 -9.88 54.11
N GLY A 537 -34.97 -10.09 54.17
CA GLY A 537 -34.26 -11.13 53.42
C GLY A 537 -34.13 -10.87 51.91
N VAL A 538 -34.45 -9.67 51.43
CA VAL A 538 -34.28 -9.27 50.02
C VAL A 538 -32.96 -8.51 49.86
N ASN A 539 -32.02 -9.05 49.07
CA ASN A 539 -30.81 -8.34 48.67
C ASN A 539 -31.17 -7.30 47.60
N LEU A 540 -31.23 -6.02 47.99
CA LEU A 540 -31.40 -4.93 47.04
C LEU A 540 -30.06 -4.63 46.36
N VAL A 541 -29.95 -4.98 45.07
CA VAL A 541 -28.88 -4.49 44.20
C VAL A 541 -29.07 -2.98 44.07
N THR A 542 -28.13 -2.19 44.59
CA THR A 542 -28.15 -0.73 44.44
C THR A 542 -27.33 -0.38 43.21
N THR A 543 -27.93 0.21 42.18
CA THR A 543 -27.21 0.68 40.99
C THR A 543 -26.73 2.11 41.19
N THR A 544 -25.47 2.39 40.84
CA THR A 544 -24.94 3.76 40.73
C THR A 544 -24.68 4.07 39.25
N THR A 545 -25.24 5.17 38.76
CA THR A 545 -24.99 5.63 37.39
C THR A 545 -23.84 6.63 37.38
N PHE A 546 -22.80 6.32 36.61
CA PHE A 546 -21.72 7.26 36.29
C PHE A 546 -22.13 8.04 35.05
N ASN A 547 -22.43 9.32 35.23
CA ASN A 547 -22.67 10.25 34.13
C ASN A 547 -21.34 10.91 33.75
N ASP A 548 -21.05 11.02 32.46
CA ASP A 548 -19.91 11.76 31.89
C ASP A 548 -18.50 11.23 32.24
N ARG A 549 -18.15 10.06 31.70
CA ARG A 549 -16.79 9.49 31.78
C ARG A 549 -16.03 9.59 30.45
N GLU A 550 -14.70 9.45 30.50
CA GLU A 550 -13.83 9.26 29.32
C GLU A 550 -13.97 10.31 28.21
N ARG A 551 -14.30 11.56 28.59
CA ARG A 551 -14.51 12.67 27.65
C ARG A 551 -13.23 13.16 26.98
N VAL A 552 -12.06 12.90 27.56
CA VAL A 552 -10.75 13.28 26.99
C VAL A 552 -9.79 12.11 27.18
N GLU A 553 -9.12 11.71 26.11
CA GLU A 553 -8.04 10.72 26.18
C GLU A 553 -6.97 10.98 25.12
N ILE A 554 -5.79 10.41 25.34
CA ILE A 554 -4.83 10.18 24.24
C ILE A 554 -5.44 9.04 23.43
N TYR A 555 -5.73 9.31 22.16
CA TYR A 555 -6.27 8.32 21.25
C TYR A 555 -5.18 7.36 20.81
N ASP A 556 -4.09 7.91 20.28
CA ASP A 556 -2.92 7.16 19.83
C ASP A 556 -1.62 7.88 20.23
N PHE A 557 -0.53 7.12 20.26
CA PHE A 557 0.82 7.65 20.47
C PHE A 557 1.85 6.71 19.83
N GLU A 558 2.81 7.28 19.10
CA GLU A 558 4.01 6.58 18.65
C GLU A 558 5.23 7.49 18.77
N ALA A 559 6.34 6.95 19.28
CA ALA A 559 7.60 7.69 19.35
C ALA A 559 8.78 6.75 19.09
N THR A 560 9.67 7.17 18.21
CA THR A 560 10.87 6.43 17.84
C THR A 560 12.12 7.20 18.20
N TYR A 561 13.03 6.55 18.93
CA TYR A 561 14.42 6.95 19.10
C TYR A 561 15.30 6.17 18.12
N LYS A 562 15.99 6.90 17.24
CA LYS A 562 16.95 6.37 16.25
C LYS A 562 18.34 6.28 16.89
N GLY A 563 18.76 5.06 17.23
CA GLY A 563 20.07 4.80 17.83
C GLY A 563 21.08 4.24 16.83
N ASP A 564 22.37 4.31 17.18
CA ASP A 564 23.45 3.85 16.31
C ASP A 564 23.48 2.32 16.17
N ALA A 565 23.08 1.58 17.22
CA ALA A 565 23.06 0.12 17.25
C ALA A 565 21.65 -0.49 17.32
N LEU A 566 20.66 0.31 17.71
CA LEU A 566 19.29 -0.15 17.92
C LEU A 566 18.31 1.02 17.89
N ASP A 567 17.18 0.83 17.24
CA ASP A 567 16.03 1.74 17.30
C ASP A 567 15.04 1.28 18.37
N PHE A 568 14.48 2.25 19.08
CA PHE A 568 13.48 2.02 20.12
C PHE A 568 12.20 2.75 19.74
N THR A 569 11.08 2.04 19.66
CA THR A 569 9.77 2.60 19.35
C THR A 569 8.81 2.30 20.50
N ALA A 570 8.25 3.32 21.13
CA ALA A 570 7.12 3.19 22.05
C ALA A 570 5.82 3.46 21.30
N PHE A 571 4.78 2.68 21.58
CA PHE A 571 3.53 2.72 20.82
C PHE A 571 2.31 2.46 21.70
N TYR A 572 1.19 3.11 21.38
CA TYR A 572 -0.11 3.00 22.04
C TYR A 572 -1.22 3.25 21.03
N HIS A 573 -2.11 2.28 20.85
CA HIS A 573 -3.24 2.31 19.93
C HIS A 573 -2.87 2.74 18.50
N VAL A 574 -1.80 2.15 17.96
CA VAL A 574 -1.35 2.38 16.58
C VAL A 574 -1.30 1.06 15.80
N PRO A 575 -1.59 1.08 14.47
CA PRO A 575 -1.51 -0.10 13.63
C PRO A 575 -0.13 -0.78 13.68
N ARG A 576 -0.09 -2.10 13.83
CA ARG A 576 1.14 -2.90 13.76
C ARG A 576 0.99 -4.05 12.77
N TYR A 577 2.05 -4.32 12.03
CA TYR A 577 2.07 -5.36 11.02
C TYR A 577 2.58 -6.69 11.60
N HIS A 578 2.13 -7.81 11.03
CA HIS A 578 2.59 -9.14 11.42
C HIS A 578 4.06 -9.38 11.04
N TRP A 579 4.72 -10.38 11.64
CA TRP A 579 6.11 -10.75 11.30
C TRP A 579 6.25 -11.93 10.31
N LYS A 580 5.18 -12.35 9.64
CA LYS A 580 5.20 -13.54 8.76
C LYS A 580 6.17 -13.43 7.59
N TYR A 581 6.24 -12.26 6.92
CA TYR A 581 7.23 -12.02 5.86
C TYR A 581 8.68 -11.99 6.38
N GLU A 582 8.86 -11.87 7.70
CA GLU A 582 10.15 -11.92 8.40
C GLU A 582 10.45 -13.32 8.99
N GLY A 583 9.62 -14.33 8.70
CA GLY A 583 9.83 -15.72 9.11
C GLY A 583 8.99 -16.19 10.30
N ASP A 584 7.98 -15.44 10.72
CA ASP A 584 6.97 -15.90 11.70
C ASP A 584 6.02 -16.95 11.10
N PHE A 585 6.54 -18.15 10.87
CA PHE A 585 5.86 -19.23 10.14
C PHE A 585 4.62 -19.80 10.86
N PHE A 586 4.54 -19.56 12.18
CA PHE A 586 3.45 -20.01 13.05
C PHE A 586 2.51 -18.88 13.49
N GLY A 587 2.81 -17.61 13.16
CA GLY A 587 1.90 -16.48 13.38
C GLY A 587 1.83 -15.97 14.82
N LEU A 588 2.95 -15.96 15.55
CA LEU A 588 3.02 -15.51 16.94
C LEU A 588 2.74 -14.01 17.11
N VAL A 589 2.94 -13.20 16.06
CA VAL A 589 2.61 -11.76 16.05
C VAL A 589 1.50 -11.51 15.04
N ARG A 590 0.34 -11.08 15.54
CA ARG A 590 -0.86 -10.76 14.75
C ARG A 590 -0.76 -9.35 14.13
N GLU A 591 -1.39 -9.18 12.97
CA GLU A 591 -1.59 -7.86 12.35
C GLU A 591 -2.77 -7.13 13.02
N THR A 592 -2.58 -5.85 13.32
CA THR A 592 -3.54 -4.99 14.03
C THR A 592 -3.84 -3.73 13.23
N THR A 593 -3.96 -3.86 11.91
CA THR A 593 -4.19 -2.74 10.98
C THR A 593 -5.65 -2.29 10.92
N ASP A 594 -6.59 -3.13 11.37
CA ASP A 594 -8.03 -2.88 11.31
C ASP A 594 -8.59 -2.17 12.56
N LEU A 595 -7.89 -1.16 13.11
CA LEU A 595 -8.31 -0.52 14.38
C LEU A 595 -9.64 0.24 14.25
N THR A 596 -9.86 0.88 13.10
CA THR A 596 -10.93 1.88 12.89
C THR A 596 -12.12 1.36 12.08
N SER A 597 -12.17 0.06 11.75
CA SER A 597 -13.29 -0.50 10.99
C SER A 597 -14.62 -0.30 11.70
N GLU A 598 -15.65 0.07 10.94
CA GLU A 598 -17.01 0.35 11.43
C GLU A 598 -17.71 -0.88 12.05
N TYR A 599 -17.21 -2.10 11.80
CA TYR A 599 -17.88 -3.35 12.22
C TYR A 599 -17.00 -4.28 13.04
N THR A 600 -15.71 -4.36 12.71
CA THR A 600 -14.74 -5.30 13.29
C THR A 600 -13.63 -4.59 14.05
N GLY A 601 -13.59 -3.25 14.00
CA GLY A 601 -12.51 -2.49 14.56
C GLY A 601 -12.44 -2.54 16.08
N GLU A 602 -11.24 -2.40 16.61
CA GLU A 602 -10.97 -2.32 18.05
C GLU A 602 -11.65 -1.09 18.68
N ASP A 603 -11.81 -0.02 17.89
CA ASP A 603 -12.39 1.27 18.29
C ASP A 603 -13.85 1.19 18.74
N ILE A 604 -14.69 0.39 18.06
CA ILE A 604 -16.11 0.27 18.43
C ILE A 604 -16.30 -0.37 19.81
N TRP A 605 -15.27 -1.07 20.30
CA TRP A 605 -15.20 -1.69 21.62
C TRP A 605 -14.41 -0.86 22.64
N ASN A 606 -13.89 0.31 22.25
CA ASN A 606 -13.02 1.15 23.07
C ASN A 606 -11.76 0.41 23.57
N ALA A 607 -11.27 -0.55 22.79
CA ALA A 607 -10.04 -1.28 23.09
C ALA A 607 -8.80 -0.38 22.88
N LYS A 608 -7.80 -0.53 23.75
CA LYS A 608 -6.60 0.35 23.79
C LYS A 608 -5.35 -0.27 23.17
N ALA A 609 -5.42 -1.55 22.84
CA ALA A 609 -4.40 -2.21 22.06
C ALA A 609 -4.24 -1.53 20.68
N PRO A 610 -3.11 -1.73 20.01
CA PRO A 610 -1.86 -2.30 20.51
C PRO A 610 -1.09 -1.33 21.41
N GLU A 611 -0.53 -1.79 22.52
CA GLU A 611 0.34 -0.96 23.37
C GLU A 611 1.60 -1.68 23.86
N GLY A 612 2.74 -0.99 23.76
CA GLY A 612 4.04 -1.55 24.16
C GLY A 612 5.25 -0.79 23.64
N VAL A 613 6.37 -1.50 23.57
CA VAL A 613 7.64 -1.03 23.01
C VAL A 613 8.22 -2.06 22.05
N GLU A 614 8.87 -1.59 21.00
CA GLU A 614 9.63 -2.37 20.03
C GLU A 614 11.11 -1.92 20.03
N PHE A 615 12.02 -2.89 19.96
CA PHE A 615 13.44 -2.67 19.80
C PHE A 615 13.89 -3.35 18.49
N ALA A 616 14.55 -2.61 17.59
CA ALA A 616 15.04 -3.13 16.30
C ALA A 616 16.56 -2.93 16.17
N GLY A 617 17.32 -4.01 16.13
CA GLY A 617 18.78 -3.99 16.07
C GLY A 617 19.35 -3.56 14.71
N LYS A 618 20.52 -2.92 14.73
CA LYS A 618 21.26 -2.44 13.56
C LYS A 618 22.71 -2.95 13.56
N GLY A 619 23.33 -2.96 12.39
CA GLY A 619 24.74 -3.33 12.24
C GLY A 619 25.03 -4.75 12.71
N GLN A 620 25.72 -4.91 13.83
CA GLN A 620 26.02 -6.23 14.42
C GLN A 620 24.79 -6.92 15.04
N LEU A 621 23.72 -6.16 15.33
CA LEU A 621 22.45 -6.67 15.86
C LEU A 621 21.38 -6.76 14.78
N ASP A 622 21.75 -6.60 13.50
CA ASP A 622 20.80 -6.72 12.40
C ASP A 622 20.07 -8.08 12.44
N GLY A 623 18.76 -8.05 12.19
CA GLY A 623 17.86 -9.19 12.33
C GLY A 623 17.29 -9.43 13.73
N LEU A 624 17.75 -8.76 14.79
CA LEU A 624 17.14 -8.80 16.12
C LEU A 624 15.95 -7.83 16.22
N LYS A 625 14.77 -8.33 16.57
CA LYS A 625 13.63 -7.50 17.02
C LYS A 625 13.05 -8.03 18.33
N VAL A 626 12.61 -7.13 19.20
CA VAL A 626 11.87 -7.48 20.42
C VAL A 626 10.68 -6.56 20.56
N ILE A 627 9.49 -7.13 20.68
CA ILE A 627 8.26 -6.39 21.04
C ILE A 627 7.80 -6.84 22.42
N MET A 628 7.41 -5.91 23.27
CA MET A 628 6.90 -6.24 24.60
C MET A 628 5.90 -5.19 25.07
N GLY A 629 4.89 -5.61 25.82
CA GLY A 629 3.87 -4.69 26.29
C GLY A 629 2.76 -5.38 27.05
N PRO A 630 1.89 -4.59 27.71
CA PRO A 630 0.70 -5.10 28.39
C PRO A 630 -0.32 -5.72 27.44
N GLU A 631 -0.46 -5.21 26.20
CA GLU A 631 -1.36 -5.78 25.19
C GLU A 631 -0.83 -5.44 23.78
N VAL A 632 0.18 -6.19 23.32
CA VAL A 632 0.89 -5.91 22.06
C VAL A 632 0.05 -6.13 20.78
N TYR A 633 -1.12 -6.75 20.93
CA TYR A 633 -2.23 -6.84 19.97
C TYR A 633 -3.51 -7.13 20.76
N TRP A 634 -4.69 -6.78 20.24
CA TRP A 634 -5.95 -6.93 20.98
C TRP A 634 -6.22 -8.39 21.38
N GLY A 635 -6.49 -8.59 22.67
CA GLY A 635 -6.66 -9.91 23.30
C GLY A 635 -5.35 -10.58 23.74
N ALA A 636 -4.18 -9.95 23.54
CA ALA A 636 -2.92 -10.49 24.04
C ALA A 636 -2.82 -10.39 25.57
N ASN A 637 -2.36 -11.47 26.20
CA ASN A 637 -1.78 -11.35 27.53
C ASN A 637 -0.57 -10.40 27.52
N PRO A 638 -0.25 -9.73 28.64
CA PRO A 638 1.04 -9.05 28.79
C PRO A 638 2.18 -9.98 28.42
N LYS A 639 2.94 -9.64 27.39
CA LYS A 639 3.93 -10.54 26.79
C LYS A 639 5.15 -9.83 26.23
N ALA A 640 6.20 -10.62 26.00
CA ALA A 640 7.36 -10.24 25.21
C ALA A 640 7.59 -11.27 24.09
N VAL A 641 7.85 -10.78 22.88
CA VAL A 641 8.20 -11.60 21.72
C VAL A 641 9.55 -11.16 21.18
N LEU A 642 10.51 -12.07 21.19
CA LEU A 642 11.83 -11.91 20.59
C LEU A 642 11.86 -12.61 19.24
N LYS A 643 12.49 -11.97 18.25
CA LYS A 643 12.80 -12.52 16.94
C LYS A 643 14.27 -12.27 16.61
N TYR A 644 14.94 -13.28 16.08
CA TYR A 644 16.27 -13.13 15.49
C TYR A 644 16.33 -13.82 14.12
N ARG A 645 16.60 -13.03 13.09
CA ARG A 645 16.78 -13.48 11.70
C ARG A 645 18.25 -13.50 11.33
N SER A 646 18.68 -14.54 10.63
CA SER A 646 20.01 -14.61 10.04
C SER A 646 20.02 -15.47 8.79
N THR A 647 20.98 -15.25 7.91
CA THR A 647 21.18 -16.07 6.71
C THR A 647 22.49 -16.83 6.83
N LEU A 648 22.44 -18.16 6.68
CA LEU A 648 23.63 -19.02 6.67
C LEU A 648 23.66 -19.86 5.40
N GLY A 649 24.62 -19.57 4.52
CA GLY A 649 24.72 -20.22 3.22
C GLY A 649 23.55 -19.87 2.31
N ARG A 650 22.69 -20.84 2.01
CA ARG A 650 21.49 -20.68 1.16
C ARG A 650 20.18 -20.73 1.95
N VAL A 651 20.26 -20.70 3.28
CA VAL A 651 19.11 -20.87 4.16
C VAL A 651 18.93 -19.62 5.00
N ASP A 652 17.75 -19.04 4.93
CA ASP A 652 17.31 -17.98 5.83
C ASP A 652 16.69 -18.65 7.07
N TYR A 653 17.20 -18.29 8.25
CA TYR A 653 16.71 -18.80 9.53
C TYR A 653 16.03 -17.69 10.32
N THR A 654 14.92 -18.03 10.96
CA THR A 654 14.25 -17.15 11.91
C THR A 654 13.99 -17.94 13.19
N PHE A 655 14.54 -17.46 14.30
CA PHE A 655 14.21 -17.93 15.65
C PHE A 655 13.23 -16.94 16.28
N MET A 656 12.18 -17.43 16.93
CA MET A 656 11.29 -16.60 17.73
C MET A 656 10.97 -17.24 19.06
N HIS A 657 10.76 -16.40 20.06
CA HIS A 657 10.31 -16.80 21.39
C HIS A 657 9.29 -15.77 21.91
N ALA A 658 8.08 -16.23 22.21
CA ALA A 658 7.01 -15.46 22.84
C ALA A 658 6.76 -16.01 24.24
N GLU A 659 6.70 -15.12 25.23
CA GLU A 659 6.45 -15.47 26.64
C GLU A 659 5.41 -14.52 27.22
N ASP A 660 4.32 -15.07 27.74
CA ASP A 660 3.38 -14.33 28.58
C ASP A 660 3.97 -14.09 29.97
N VAL A 661 4.03 -12.83 30.40
CA VAL A 661 4.58 -12.45 31.71
C VAL A 661 3.50 -12.36 32.79
N ALA A 662 2.25 -12.14 32.40
CA ALA A 662 1.08 -12.11 33.27
C ALA A 662 -0.15 -12.57 32.48
N ARG A 663 -1.22 -12.96 33.19
CA ARG A 663 -2.55 -13.12 32.58
C ARG A 663 -3.25 -11.76 32.59
N GLN A 664 -3.94 -11.40 31.52
CA GLN A 664 -4.80 -10.21 31.51
C GLN A 664 -5.89 -10.37 32.58
N ASP A 665 -6.11 -9.35 33.42
CA ASP A 665 -7.12 -9.41 34.49
C ASP A 665 -8.53 -9.63 33.88
N GLN A 666 -9.29 -10.57 34.44
CA GLN A 666 -10.69 -10.81 34.09
C GLN A 666 -11.51 -9.54 34.39
N GLY A 667 -11.72 -8.71 33.35
CA GLY A 667 -12.40 -7.41 33.47
C GLY A 667 -11.67 -6.22 32.84
N ALA A 668 -10.45 -6.39 32.28
CA ALA A 668 -9.72 -5.28 31.67
C ALA A 668 -10.29 -4.81 30.32
N GLN A 669 -11.01 -5.67 29.58
CA GLN A 669 -11.71 -5.35 28.33
C GLN A 669 -12.96 -6.25 28.24
N ALA A 670 -14.16 -5.67 28.13
CA ALA A 670 -15.45 -6.36 28.24
C ALA A 670 -15.87 -7.16 26.99
N THR A 671 -14.92 -7.56 26.14
CA THR A 671 -15.22 -8.02 24.76
C THR A 671 -14.37 -9.18 24.25
N ALA A 672 -13.34 -9.62 24.99
CA ALA A 672 -12.47 -10.72 24.59
C ALA A 672 -12.29 -11.73 25.73
N ALA A 673 -12.27 -13.02 25.39
CA ALA A 673 -12.02 -14.09 26.36
C ALA A 673 -10.54 -14.07 26.79
N THR A 674 -10.26 -14.00 28.10
CA THR A 674 -8.88 -13.97 28.62
C THR A 674 -8.16 -15.30 28.38
N GLU A 675 -7.05 -15.30 27.66
CA GLU A 675 -6.24 -16.50 27.40
C GLU A 675 -5.47 -16.97 28.65
N VAL A 676 -5.24 -18.28 28.77
CA VAL A 676 -4.28 -18.84 29.75
C VAL A 676 -2.87 -18.41 29.35
N GLN A 677 -1.99 -18.16 30.31
CA GLN A 677 -0.59 -17.82 30.03
C GLN A 677 0.07 -18.92 29.21
N THR A 678 0.73 -18.54 28.12
CA THR A 678 1.45 -19.46 27.23
C THR A 678 2.89 -19.02 26.98
N ARG A 679 3.73 -20.00 26.64
CA ARG A 679 5.04 -19.77 26.03
C ARG A 679 5.18 -20.50 24.71
N GLN A 680 5.82 -19.87 23.73
CA GLN A 680 5.98 -20.42 22.39
C GLN A 680 7.39 -20.14 21.89
N THR A 681 8.07 -21.15 21.37
CA THR A 681 9.38 -21.03 20.74
C THR A 681 9.34 -21.66 19.36
N THR A 682 9.79 -20.93 18.34
CA THR A 682 9.80 -21.41 16.97
C THR A 682 11.18 -21.29 16.34
N LEU A 683 11.48 -22.22 15.44
CA LEU A 683 12.62 -22.14 14.55
C LEU A 683 12.11 -22.42 13.13
N TYR A 684 12.37 -21.49 12.23
CA TYR A 684 12.00 -21.54 10.83
C TYR A 684 13.23 -21.48 9.94
N GLY A 685 13.18 -22.19 8.80
CA GLY A 685 14.19 -22.19 7.76
C GLY A 685 13.56 -22.14 6.38
N LYS A 686 14.05 -21.24 5.52
CA LYS A 686 13.66 -21.13 4.11
C LYS A 686 14.86 -21.30 3.21
N THR A 687 14.73 -22.12 2.16
CA THR A 687 15.80 -22.28 1.18
C THR A 687 15.28 -22.56 -0.23
N ASN A 688 16.01 -22.07 -1.22
CA ASN A 688 15.77 -22.41 -2.63
C ASN A 688 16.58 -23.67 -2.97
N LEU A 689 15.89 -24.82 -3.09
CA LEU A 689 16.52 -26.08 -3.53
C LEU A 689 16.95 -26.03 -5.00
N SER A 690 16.22 -25.24 -5.80
CA SER A 690 16.56 -24.84 -7.17
C SER A 690 15.89 -23.50 -7.51
N ASP A 691 16.12 -22.95 -8.70
CA ASP A 691 15.41 -21.73 -9.14
C ASP A 691 13.87 -21.92 -9.27
N LYS A 692 13.39 -23.17 -9.19
CA LYS A 692 11.97 -23.53 -9.34
C LYS A 692 11.37 -24.23 -8.12
N ILE A 693 12.13 -24.44 -7.05
CA ILE A 693 11.69 -25.19 -5.87
C ILE A 693 12.15 -24.48 -4.60
N ILE A 694 11.18 -24.08 -3.78
CA ILE A 694 11.38 -23.44 -2.47
C ILE A 694 10.90 -24.41 -1.40
N LEU A 695 11.76 -24.65 -0.41
CA LEU A 695 11.43 -25.42 0.78
C LEU A 695 11.41 -24.49 2.00
N GLU A 696 10.31 -24.58 2.73
CA GLU A 696 10.10 -23.92 4.02
C GLU A 696 9.83 -25.00 5.07
N LEU A 697 10.54 -24.94 6.19
CA LEU A 697 10.41 -25.88 7.29
C LEU A 697 10.44 -25.12 8.60
N GLY A 698 9.54 -25.44 9.53
CA GLY A 698 9.56 -24.87 10.86
C GLY A 698 9.14 -25.86 11.94
N GLY A 699 9.70 -25.68 13.12
CA GLY A 699 9.28 -26.37 14.35
C GLY A 699 8.76 -25.38 15.38
N ILE A 700 7.81 -25.82 16.20
CA ILE A 700 7.27 -25.08 17.34
C ILE A 700 7.34 -25.94 18.60
N MET A 701 7.64 -25.31 19.72
CA MET A 701 7.45 -25.82 21.07
C MET A 701 6.59 -24.81 21.81
N ALA A 702 5.37 -25.21 22.19
CA ALA A 702 4.36 -24.32 22.74
C ALA A 702 3.65 -24.93 23.96
N SER A 703 3.25 -24.06 24.87
CA SER A 703 2.49 -24.37 26.08
C SER A 703 3.13 -25.43 27.00
N THR A 704 4.45 -25.40 27.19
CA THR A 704 5.15 -26.41 27.99
C THR A 704 4.76 -26.41 29.46
N GLU A 705 4.20 -25.31 29.95
CA GLU A 705 3.63 -25.19 31.30
C GLU A 705 2.39 -26.06 31.53
N LYS A 706 1.72 -26.51 30.45
CA LYS A 706 0.60 -27.46 30.52
C LYS A 706 1.05 -28.91 30.57
N ALA A 707 2.35 -29.19 30.52
CA ALA A 707 2.86 -30.55 30.70
C ALA A 707 2.46 -31.07 32.08
N ASP A 708 2.06 -32.34 32.15
CA ASP A 708 1.51 -32.98 33.34
C ASP A 708 0.07 -32.57 33.73
N ASP A 709 -0.57 -31.64 33.00
CA ASP A 709 -2.00 -31.35 33.19
C ASP A 709 -2.86 -32.57 32.84
N GLN A 710 -3.88 -32.82 33.66
CA GLN A 710 -4.82 -33.92 33.42
C GLN A 710 -5.99 -33.44 32.56
N TYR A 711 -6.44 -34.30 31.65
CA TYR A 711 -7.64 -34.05 30.85
C TYR A 711 -8.44 -35.32 30.66
N VAL A 712 -9.75 -35.16 30.47
CA VAL A 712 -10.65 -36.27 30.18
C VAL A 712 -10.83 -36.38 28.67
N ARG A 713 -10.73 -37.61 28.14
CA ARG A 713 -11.12 -37.91 26.76
C ARG A 713 -12.00 -39.15 26.68
N VAL A 714 -12.90 -39.15 25.71
CA VAL A 714 -13.74 -40.31 25.40
C VAL A 714 -13.13 -41.09 24.23
N SER A 715 -13.04 -42.41 24.37
CA SER A 715 -12.53 -43.30 23.32
C SER A 715 -13.37 -44.57 23.28
N GLY A 716 -14.28 -44.66 22.31
CA GLY A 716 -15.33 -45.68 22.32
C GLY A 716 -16.23 -45.49 23.55
N ASP A 717 -16.46 -46.56 24.31
CA ASP A 717 -17.28 -46.51 25.53
C ASP A 717 -16.47 -46.16 26.80
N ASN A 718 -15.17 -45.84 26.68
CA ASN A 718 -14.31 -45.58 27.82
C ASN A 718 -14.10 -44.07 28.04
N ILE A 719 -14.27 -43.65 29.30
CA ILE A 719 -13.83 -42.34 29.80
C ILE A 719 -12.41 -42.52 30.34
N ILE A 720 -11.44 -41.84 29.73
CA ILE A 720 -10.02 -41.97 30.04
C ILE A 720 -9.55 -40.65 30.63
N LEU A 721 -8.97 -40.71 31.84
CA LEU A 721 -8.18 -39.62 32.39
C LEU A 721 -6.74 -39.76 31.86
N ASP A 722 -6.33 -38.82 31.04
CA ASP A 722 -5.03 -38.80 30.38
C ASP A 722 -4.23 -37.57 30.83
N THR A 723 -2.97 -37.49 30.44
CA THR A 723 -2.05 -36.43 30.87
C THR A 723 -1.32 -35.84 29.67
N ILE A 724 -1.10 -34.53 29.66
CA ILE A 724 -0.34 -33.85 28.61
C ILE A 724 1.14 -34.25 28.72
N ASP A 725 1.65 -34.90 27.68
CA ASP A 725 3.06 -35.25 27.57
C ASP A 725 3.87 -34.09 26.97
N PHE A 726 5.19 -34.05 27.21
CA PHE A 726 6.07 -33.06 26.56
C PHE A 726 5.96 -33.09 25.02
N LYS A 727 5.72 -34.25 24.41
CA LYS A 727 5.55 -34.36 22.95
C LYS A 727 4.33 -33.60 22.43
N ASP A 728 3.31 -33.40 23.27
CA ASP A 728 2.08 -32.70 22.93
C ASP A 728 2.27 -31.18 22.87
N THR A 729 3.43 -30.70 23.33
CA THR A 729 3.89 -29.30 23.22
C THR A 729 4.58 -29.02 21.88
N LEU A 730 4.93 -30.07 21.13
CA LEU A 730 5.74 -29.95 19.91
C LEU A 730 4.88 -29.94 18.65
N GLY A 731 5.32 -29.17 17.66
CA GLY A 731 4.74 -29.16 16.32
C GLY A 731 5.79 -28.95 15.24
N ILE A 732 5.44 -29.35 14.02
CA ILE A 732 6.26 -29.16 12.82
C ILE A 732 5.35 -28.74 11.66
N LYS A 733 5.87 -27.85 10.83
CA LYS A 733 5.20 -27.38 9.61
C LYS A 733 6.21 -27.38 8.46
N ALA A 734 5.79 -27.80 7.29
CA ALA A 734 6.60 -27.78 6.08
C ALA A 734 5.76 -27.29 4.90
N LYS A 735 6.36 -26.50 4.02
CA LYS A 735 5.75 -26.05 2.75
C LYS A 735 6.78 -26.21 1.63
N LEU A 736 6.36 -26.84 0.54
CA LEU A 736 7.14 -27.00 -0.67
C LEU A 736 6.41 -26.28 -1.79
N THR A 737 7.03 -25.23 -2.33
CA THR A 737 6.52 -24.47 -3.49
C THR A 737 7.34 -24.84 -4.72
N PHE A 738 6.70 -25.14 -5.84
CA PHE A 738 7.37 -25.60 -7.05
C PHE A 738 6.63 -25.22 -8.33
N ASP A 739 7.37 -25.14 -9.44
CA ASP A 739 6.76 -24.96 -10.77
C ASP A 739 6.11 -26.26 -11.26
N LEU A 740 4.84 -26.18 -11.66
CA LEU A 740 4.08 -27.25 -12.30
C LEU A 740 3.46 -26.74 -13.60
N LEU A 741 3.88 -27.30 -14.75
CA LEU A 741 3.34 -26.94 -16.09
C LEU A 741 3.37 -25.43 -16.40
N GLY A 742 4.41 -24.71 -15.95
CA GLY A 742 4.52 -23.26 -16.15
C GLY A 742 3.71 -22.41 -15.16
N THR A 743 3.08 -23.05 -14.17
CA THR A 743 2.29 -22.44 -13.10
C THR A 743 2.93 -22.70 -11.73
N GLN A 744 2.59 -21.93 -10.70
CA GLN A 744 3.13 -22.14 -9.35
C GLN A 744 2.20 -23.06 -8.57
N ALA A 745 2.75 -24.13 -8.01
CA ALA A 745 2.04 -25.06 -7.14
C ALA A 745 2.71 -25.11 -5.77
N TYR A 746 1.94 -25.49 -4.76
CA TYR A 746 2.50 -25.77 -3.44
C TYR A 746 1.79 -26.93 -2.76
N VAL A 747 2.51 -27.60 -1.88
CA VAL A 747 1.97 -28.52 -0.88
C VAL A 747 2.51 -28.13 0.49
N ALA A 748 1.69 -28.16 1.52
CA ALA A 748 2.12 -27.95 2.88
C ALA A 748 1.50 -28.99 3.82
N GLY A 749 2.19 -29.24 4.93
CA GLY A 749 1.75 -30.13 5.98
C GLY A 749 2.14 -29.59 7.34
N GLN A 750 1.28 -29.79 8.32
CA GLN A 750 1.49 -29.41 9.71
C GLN A 750 1.06 -30.54 10.64
N TYR A 751 1.90 -30.85 11.62
CA TYR A 751 1.54 -31.65 12.78
C TYR A 751 1.70 -30.76 14.01
N ALA A 752 0.69 -30.70 14.86
CA ALA A 752 0.75 -29.97 16.12
C ALA A 752 0.17 -30.84 17.23
N GLY A 753 0.99 -31.11 18.26
CA GLY A 753 0.58 -31.80 19.48
C GLY A 753 -0.57 -31.09 20.20
N LEU A 754 -1.16 -31.73 21.22
CA LEU A 754 -2.43 -31.33 21.83
C LEU A 754 -2.49 -29.86 22.28
N VAL A 755 -1.38 -29.33 22.80
CA VAL A 755 -1.26 -27.95 23.31
C VAL A 755 -0.24 -27.12 22.52
N ALA A 756 0.22 -27.63 21.37
CA ALA A 756 1.17 -26.98 20.48
C ALA A 756 0.50 -25.86 19.66
N ASP A 757 -0.12 -24.91 20.37
CA ASP A 757 -0.83 -23.77 19.81
C ASP A 757 0.15 -22.85 19.06
N GLY A 758 -0.21 -22.46 17.84
CA GLY A 758 0.46 -21.39 17.09
C GLY A 758 -0.21 -20.04 17.37
N GLY A 759 -0.20 -19.15 16.39
CA GLY A 759 -1.04 -17.95 16.41
C GLY A 759 -1.76 -17.74 15.08
N ALA A 760 -2.18 -16.50 14.84
CA ALA A 760 -3.07 -16.15 13.73
C ALA A 760 -2.47 -16.51 12.36
N THR A 761 -3.25 -17.15 11.49
CA THR A 761 -2.86 -17.41 10.09
C THR A 761 -3.05 -16.15 9.24
N LEU A 762 -2.21 -15.94 8.20
CA LEU A 762 -2.38 -14.79 7.31
C LEU A 762 -3.55 -15.06 6.38
N VAL A 763 -4.44 -14.10 6.24
CA VAL A 763 -5.50 -14.15 5.23
C VAL A 763 -4.93 -13.66 3.91
N GLU A 764 -4.37 -14.58 3.13
CA GLU A 764 -3.90 -14.28 1.77
C GLU A 764 -5.08 -14.40 0.77
N PHE A 765 -5.18 -13.45 -0.17
CA PHE A 765 -6.20 -13.44 -1.23
C PHE A 765 -7.66 -13.50 -0.73
N GLY A 766 -7.93 -13.07 0.52
CA GLY A 766 -9.26 -13.18 1.12
C GLY A 766 -9.73 -14.62 1.35
N THR A 767 -8.79 -15.57 1.51
CA THR A 767 -9.08 -16.99 1.68
C THR A 767 -10.09 -17.27 2.80
N GLN A 768 -10.95 -18.26 2.57
CA GLN A 768 -11.97 -18.79 3.47
C GLN A 768 -11.65 -20.23 3.89
N LEU A 769 -10.43 -20.74 3.62
CA LEU A 769 -10.01 -22.03 4.13
C LEU A 769 -10.01 -22.01 5.68
N PRO A 770 -10.48 -23.07 6.35
CA PRO A 770 -10.75 -23.06 7.78
C PRO A 770 -9.47 -23.29 8.60
N TYR A 771 -8.45 -22.44 8.45
CA TYR A 771 -7.22 -22.52 9.23
C TYR A 771 -7.51 -22.40 10.73
N ALA A 772 -6.74 -23.13 11.53
CA ALA A 772 -6.84 -23.08 12.99
C ALA A 772 -5.50 -22.68 13.59
N GLU A 773 -5.52 -21.88 14.65
CA GLU A 773 -4.32 -21.54 15.44
C GLU A 773 -3.98 -22.63 16.48
N PHE A 774 -4.99 -23.30 17.04
CA PHE A 774 -4.84 -24.30 18.09
C PHE A 774 -4.09 -25.57 17.64
N GLY A 775 -3.44 -26.23 18.60
CA GLY A 775 -2.81 -27.54 18.44
C GLY A 775 -3.81 -28.67 18.17
N ASN A 776 -3.48 -29.89 18.59
CA ASN A 776 -4.31 -31.09 18.42
C ASN A 776 -4.72 -31.33 16.96
N LYS A 777 -3.77 -31.24 16.01
CA LYS A 777 -4.08 -31.39 14.59
C LYS A 777 -2.98 -31.98 13.72
N GLU A 778 -3.41 -32.68 12.68
CA GLU A 778 -2.65 -32.97 11.46
C GLU A 778 -3.36 -32.29 10.29
N GLU A 779 -2.71 -31.35 9.62
CA GLU A 779 -3.29 -30.55 8.55
C GLU A 779 -2.42 -30.64 7.30
N TYR A 780 -3.06 -30.81 6.14
CA TYR A 780 -2.41 -30.89 4.84
C TYR A 780 -3.14 -29.97 3.88
N GLU A 781 -2.39 -29.18 3.12
CA GLU A 781 -2.96 -28.31 2.10
C GLU A 781 -2.18 -28.39 0.80
N ALA A 782 -2.87 -28.12 -0.30
CA ALA A 782 -2.25 -28.02 -1.61
C ALA A 782 -3.00 -26.99 -2.47
N GLY A 783 -2.28 -26.32 -3.35
CA GLY A 783 -2.86 -25.36 -4.29
C GLY A 783 -2.04 -25.22 -5.57
N VAL A 784 -2.70 -24.82 -6.65
CA VAL A 784 -2.07 -24.56 -7.95
C VAL A 784 -2.58 -23.23 -8.51
N MET A 785 -1.73 -22.23 -8.61
CA MET A 785 -2.08 -20.91 -9.14
C MET A 785 -1.77 -20.85 -10.64
N MET A 786 -2.82 -20.88 -11.46
CA MET A 786 -2.74 -20.88 -12.92
C MET A 786 -3.08 -19.49 -13.47
N ASN A 787 -2.17 -18.90 -14.25
CA ASN A 787 -2.37 -17.60 -14.89
C ASN A 787 -2.51 -17.75 -16.41
N PHE A 788 -3.58 -17.18 -16.98
CA PHE A 788 -3.88 -17.17 -18.41
C PHE A 788 -4.05 -15.72 -18.87
N GLY A 789 -2.95 -15.05 -19.20
CA GLY A 789 -2.98 -13.61 -19.47
C GLY A 789 -3.41 -12.86 -18.21
N ASN A 790 -4.58 -12.23 -18.27
CA ASN A 790 -5.14 -11.41 -17.19
C ASN A 790 -6.07 -12.18 -16.24
N LEU A 791 -6.20 -13.50 -16.41
CA LEU A 791 -7.07 -14.38 -15.62
C LEU A 791 -6.23 -15.30 -14.72
N MET A 792 -6.39 -15.18 -13.41
CA MET A 792 -5.89 -16.12 -12.41
C MET A 792 -6.99 -17.13 -12.04
N ILE A 793 -6.64 -18.41 -11.99
CA ILE A 793 -7.46 -19.48 -11.43
C ILE A 793 -6.63 -20.22 -10.38
N PHE A 794 -7.11 -20.25 -9.14
CA PHE A 794 -6.38 -20.81 -8.00
C PHE A 794 -7.25 -21.78 -7.19
N PRO A 795 -7.33 -23.06 -7.60
CA PRO A 795 -7.88 -24.12 -6.78
C PRO A 795 -6.95 -24.49 -5.63
N ARG A 796 -7.55 -24.73 -4.46
CA ARG A 796 -6.88 -25.13 -3.22
C ARG A 796 -7.72 -26.16 -2.47
N ALA A 797 -7.07 -27.00 -1.70
CA ALA A 797 -7.73 -27.97 -0.83
C ALA A 797 -7.00 -28.06 0.50
N LEU A 798 -7.76 -28.28 1.56
CA LEU A 798 -7.28 -28.50 2.92
C LEU A 798 -7.93 -29.76 3.49
N TYR A 799 -7.10 -30.56 4.16
CA TYR A 799 -7.52 -31.74 4.89
C TYR A 799 -6.94 -31.68 6.29
N ARG A 800 -7.80 -31.71 7.31
CA ARG A 800 -7.38 -31.73 8.71
C ARG A 800 -8.03 -32.87 9.47
N LYS A 801 -7.22 -33.52 10.29
CA LYS A 801 -7.64 -34.38 11.40
C LYS A 801 -7.21 -33.78 12.71
N ASN A 802 -7.94 -34.06 13.77
CA ASN A 802 -7.51 -33.86 15.14
C ASN A 802 -6.84 -35.13 15.69
N LEU A 803 -6.00 -34.97 16.72
CA LEU A 803 -5.35 -36.11 17.39
C LEU A 803 -6.28 -36.74 18.44
N VAL A 804 -7.09 -35.90 19.09
CA VAL A 804 -8.11 -36.26 20.08
C VAL A 804 -9.43 -35.55 19.74
N ASP A 805 -10.53 -36.30 19.73
CA ASP A 805 -11.90 -35.83 19.48
C ASP A 805 -12.49 -34.99 20.60
N ALA A 806 -13.45 -34.12 20.23
CA ALA A 806 -14.26 -33.36 21.17
C ALA A 806 -14.99 -34.30 22.13
N ASN A 807 -15.19 -33.86 23.37
CA ASN A 807 -15.93 -34.64 24.34
C ASN A 807 -17.44 -34.52 24.08
N PRO A 808 -18.19 -35.64 24.02
CA PRO A 808 -19.64 -35.58 24.03
C PRO A 808 -20.15 -35.14 25.41
N PHE A 809 -21.38 -34.64 25.46
CA PHE A 809 -22.09 -34.46 26.72
C PHE A 809 -22.66 -35.80 27.21
N ILE A 810 -22.13 -36.32 28.30
CA ILE A 810 -22.60 -37.53 29.01
C ILE A 810 -23.06 -37.08 30.41
N PRO A 811 -24.35 -37.17 30.76
CA PRO A 811 -24.82 -36.73 32.05
C PRO A 811 -24.25 -37.59 33.18
N THR A 812 -24.11 -36.99 34.37
CA THR A 812 -23.81 -37.74 35.59
C THR A 812 -24.99 -38.67 35.92
N GLU A 813 -24.71 -39.95 36.12
CA GLU A 813 -25.73 -40.95 36.48
C GLU A 813 -25.35 -41.68 37.77
N ILE A 814 -26.34 -42.03 38.58
CA ILE A 814 -26.16 -42.93 39.72
C ILE A 814 -26.82 -44.25 39.35
N ASP A 815 -26.09 -45.36 39.49
CA ASP A 815 -26.64 -46.70 39.26
C ASP A 815 -27.96 -46.89 40.05
N PRO A 816 -28.95 -47.63 39.54
CA PRO A 816 -30.24 -47.84 40.23
C PRO A 816 -30.13 -48.39 41.66
N GLY A 817 -29.00 -49.00 42.04
CA GLY A 817 -28.68 -49.41 43.41
C GLY A 817 -28.12 -48.31 44.33
N GLY A 818 -27.98 -47.06 43.86
CA GLY A 818 -27.55 -45.90 44.65
C GLY A 818 -26.09 -45.93 45.12
N SER A 819 -25.29 -46.88 44.64
CA SER A 819 -23.97 -47.22 45.22
C SER A 819 -22.78 -46.81 44.34
N ILE A 820 -23.01 -46.48 43.06
CA ILE A 820 -21.97 -46.13 42.09
C ILE A 820 -22.39 -44.83 41.39
N LEU A 821 -21.52 -43.83 41.44
CA LEU A 821 -21.64 -42.57 40.71
C LEU A 821 -20.82 -42.65 39.42
N PHE A 822 -21.48 -42.47 38.28
CA PHE A 822 -20.82 -42.22 36.99
C PHE A 822 -20.70 -40.70 36.84
N PRO A 823 -19.48 -40.12 36.92
CA PRO A 823 -19.29 -38.68 37.03
C PRO A 823 -19.78 -37.88 35.80
N GLY A 824 -20.09 -38.54 34.68
CA GLY A 824 -20.43 -37.89 33.42
C GLY A 824 -19.19 -37.33 32.71
N VAL A 825 -19.40 -36.74 31.54
CA VAL A 825 -18.40 -36.02 30.75
C VAL A 825 -19.06 -34.78 30.17
N THR A 826 -18.42 -33.62 30.30
CA THR A 826 -18.85 -32.40 29.62
C THR A 826 -17.89 -32.10 28.46
N PRO A 827 -18.37 -31.43 27.41
CA PRO A 827 -17.49 -30.83 26.41
C PRO A 827 -16.44 -29.94 27.09
N ARG A 828 -15.20 -30.00 26.61
CA ARG A 828 -14.09 -29.23 27.19
C ARG A 828 -14.25 -27.73 26.93
N ASN A 829 -13.50 -26.91 27.65
CA ASN A 829 -13.33 -25.49 27.35
C ASN A 829 -11.91 -25.02 27.70
N ARG A 830 -11.48 -23.89 27.15
CA ARG A 830 -10.07 -23.43 27.24
C ARG A 830 -9.68 -22.90 28.62
N ASP A 831 -10.64 -22.58 29.49
CA ASP A 831 -10.36 -22.15 30.86
C ASP A 831 -10.26 -23.33 31.85
N ALA A 832 -11.04 -24.39 31.66
CA ALA A 832 -11.09 -25.54 32.57
C ALA A 832 -10.21 -26.73 32.14
N ASP A 833 -9.86 -26.82 30.86
CA ASP A 833 -9.10 -27.93 30.28
C ASP A 833 -7.82 -27.43 29.60
N PRO A 834 -6.74 -28.24 29.53
CA PRO A 834 -5.49 -27.83 28.89
C PRO A 834 -5.65 -27.51 27.39
N PHE A 835 -6.63 -28.12 26.72
CA PHE A 835 -7.02 -27.81 25.34
C PHE A 835 -8.50 -28.12 25.08
N ALA A 836 -9.03 -27.58 23.98
CA ALA A 836 -10.37 -27.87 23.48
C ALA A 836 -10.35 -28.02 21.95
N VAL A 837 -11.27 -28.83 21.41
CA VAL A 837 -11.48 -29.01 19.96
C VAL A 837 -12.47 -27.96 19.48
N LEU A 838 -11.97 -26.86 18.92
CA LEU A 838 -12.74 -25.73 18.40
C LEU A 838 -12.53 -25.62 16.89
N ALA A 839 -11.89 -24.55 16.42
CA ALA A 839 -11.52 -24.36 15.03
C ALA A 839 -10.59 -25.45 14.49
N ASN A 840 -9.84 -26.15 15.36
CA ASN A 840 -8.94 -27.27 15.03
C ASN A 840 -9.64 -28.63 14.83
N ARG A 841 -10.99 -28.69 14.89
CA ARG A 841 -11.75 -29.91 14.58
C ARG A 841 -11.47 -30.45 13.17
N GLU A 842 -11.82 -31.71 12.92
CA GLU A 842 -11.67 -32.31 11.59
C GLU A 842 -12.35 -31.45 10.52
N ALA A 843 -11.69 -31.28 9.38
CA ALA A 843 -12.22 -30.50 8.28
C ALA A 843 -11.73 -31.03 6.93
N LYS A 844 -12.61 -31.05 5.93
CA LYS A 844 -12.24 -31.18 4.52
C LYS A 844 -12.75 -29.97 3.78
N ALA A 845 -11.83 -29.15 3.28
CA ALA A 845 -12.19 -27.91 2.60
C ALA A 845 -11.64 -27.86 1.17
N ALA A 846 -12.39 -27.23 0.29
CA ALA A 846 -11.98 -26.87 -1.05
C ALA A 846 -12.30 -25.41 -1.32
N GLU A 847 -11.37 -24.72 -1.96
CA GLU A 847 -11.49 -23.32 -2.33
C GLU A 847 -11.13 -23.14 -3.80
N LEU A 848 -11.89 -22.31 -4.51
CA LEU A 848 -11.60 -21.88 -5.86
C LEU A 848 -11.65 -20.36 -5.90
N MET A 849 -10.52 -19.75 -6.24
CA MET A 849 -10.44 -18.32 -6.53
C MET A 849 -10.26 -18.11 -8.03
N ILE A 850 -11.03 -17.19 -8.60
CA ILE A 850 -10.90 -16.72 -9.98
C ILE A 850 -10.75 -15.22 -9.93
N THR A 851 -9.68 -14.67 -10.48
CA THR A 851 -9.44 -13.22 -10.53
C THR A 851 -9.19 -12.79 -11.96
N TRP A 852 -9.86 -11.74 -12.39
CA TRP A 852 -9.57 -11.09 -13.67
C TRP A 852 -9.22 -9.64 -13.44
N ASP A 853 -7.97 -9.30 -13.74
CA ASP A 853 -7.42 -7.95 -13.64
C ASP A 853 -6.55 -7.70 -14.88
N PRO A 854 -6.99 -6.81 -15.80
CA PRO A 854 -6.30 -6.56 -17.05
C PRO A 854 -5.11 -5.60 -16.98
N THR A 855 -4.95 -4.85 -15.89
CA THR A 855 -3.83 -3.90 -15.74
C THR A 855 -2.74 -4.54 -14.90
N GLY A 856 -3.10 -5.21 -13.79
CA GLY A 856 -2.16 -5.82 -12.84
C GLY A 856 -1.18 -4.82 -12.22
N ALA A 857 -1.40 -3.51 -12.41
CA ALA A 857 -0.58 -2.44 -11.88
C ALA A 857 -0.82 -2.26 -10.38
N THR A 858 -2.02 -2.58 -9.92
CA THR A 858 -2.43 -2.60 -8.52
C THR A 858 -2.88 -3.99 -8.16
N PRO A 859 -2.20 -4.72 -7.24
CA PRO A 859 -2.67 -6.04 -6.83
C PRO A 859 -4.13 -6.01 -6.36
N PHE A 860 -5.01 -6.78 -7.02
CA PHE A 860 -6.46 -6.78 -6.77
C PHE A 860 -6.85 -7.00 -5.30
N TYR A 861 -6.00 -7.69 -4.53
CA TYR A 861 -6.22 -8.04 -3.13
C TYR A 861 -5.53 -7.11 -2.13
N GLN A 862 -4.94 -5.99 -2.58
CA GLN A 862 -4.43 -4.96 -1.67
C GLN A 862 -5.57 -4.25 -0.94
N TRP A 863 -5.30 -3.84 0.30
CA TRP A 863 -6.27 -3.19 1.19
C TRP A 863 -6.79 -1.85 0.62
N ASP A 864 -5.97 -1.16 -0.17
CA ASP A 864 -6.28 0.13 -0.81
C ASP A 864 -6.80 -0.03 -2.25
N ASN A 865 -7.16 -1.24 -2.68
CA ASN A 865 -7.71 -1.49 -4.02
C ASN A 865 -8.97 -0.65 -4.30
N ASP A 866 -9.76 -0.34 -3.27
CA ASP A 866 -10.93 0.56 -3.31
C ASP A 866 -10.64 1.91 -4.00
N TRP A 867 -9.41 2.42 -3.87
CA TRP A 867 -8.97 3.72 -4.39
C TRP A 867 -7.96 3.57 -5.53
N ARG A 868 -7.15 2.51 -5.50
CA ARG A 868 -6.05 2.32 -6.44
C ARG A 868 -6.42 1.60 -7.73
N GLU A 869 -7.39 0.68 -7.70
CA GLU A 869 -7.77 -0.13 -8.86
C GLU A 869 -8.01 0.73 -10.11
N ASP A 870 -7.23 0.52 -11.16
CA ASP A 870 -7.21 1.37 -12.35
C ASP A 870 -7.85 0.70 -13.58
N ALA A 871 -8.16 -0.60 -13.51
CA ALA A 871 -8.80 -1.30 -14.59
C ALA A 871 -10.22 -0.78 -14.83
N ARG A 872 -10.61 -0.65 -16.12
CA ARG A 872 -11.99 -0.28 -16.49
C ARG A 872 -13.04 -1.24 -15.92
N PHE A 873 -12.66 -2.50 -15.80
CA PHE A 873 -13.40 -3.54 -15.11
C PHE A 873 -12.37 -4.49 -14.52
N ALA A 874 -12.59 -4.97 -13.30
CA ALA A 874 -11.85 -6.06 -12.67
C ALA A 874 -12.79 -6.81 -11.73
N PHE A 875 -12.56 -8.11 -11.51
CA PHE A 875 -13.36 -8.87 -10.57
C PHE A 875 -12.60 -10.05 -9.95
N ASN A 876 -13.10 -10.52 -8.81
CA ASN A 876 -12.82 -11.87 -8.33
C ASN A 876 -14.10 -12.68 -8.07
N ILE A 877 -13.94 -13.99 -7.99
CA ILE A 877 -14.93 -14.94 -7.48
C ILE A 877 -14.19 -15.87 -6.52
N GLY A 878 -14.63 -15.92 -5.27
CA GLY A 878 -14.20 -16.90 -4.28
C GLY A 878 -15.32 -17.90 -4.02
N ALA A 879 -15.06 -19.19 -4.14
CA ALA A 879 -16.00 -20.24 -3.77
C ALA A 879 -15.34 -21.19 -2.78
N ASN A 880 -15.98 -21.41 -1.63
CA ASN A 880 -15.49 -22.27 -0.57
C ASN A 880 -16.56 -23.31 -0.20
N TYR A 881 -16.10 -24.52 0.08
CA TYR A 881 -16.90 -25.58 0.68
C TYR A 881 -16.07 -26.23 1.79
N THR A 882 -16.68 -26.44 2.96
CA THR A 882 -16.06 -27.13 4.10
C THR A 882 -17.01 -28.16 4.70
N ASP A 883 -16.54 -29.41 4.80
CA ASP A 883 -17.18 -30.52 5.50
C ASP A 883 -16.54 -30.66 6.89
N TYR A 884 -17.33 -30.47 7.95
CA TYR A 884 -16.93 -30.69 9.33
C TYR A 884 -17.58 -31.97 9.85
N PRO A 885 -16.90 -33.13 9.77
CA PRO A 885 -17.49 -34.43 10.10
C PRO A 885 -17.54 -34.71 11.61
N THR A 886 -17.00 -33.83 12.44
CA THR A 886 -16.97 -34.00 13.91
C THR A 886 -17.49 -32.76 14.62
N ALA A 887 -18.06 -32.97 15.80
CA ALA A 887 -18.50 -31.89 16.68
C ALA A 887 -17.30 -31.16 17.31
N THR A 888 -17.55 -29.96 17.83
CA THR A 888 -16.59 -29.22 18.66
C THR A 888 -16.83 -29.47 20.14
N ASP A 889 -15.85 -29.13 20.96
CA ASP A 889 -16.00 -28.83 22.38
C ASP A 889 -16.73 -27.48 22.58
N SER A 890 -16.93 -27.03 23.82
CA SER A 890 -17.72 -25.83 24.07
C SER A 890 -16.90 -24.55 23.85
N TYR A 891 -17.39 -23.69 22.95
CA TYR A 891 -16.92 -22.31 22.86
C TYR A 891 -17.29 -21.54 24.13
N GLN A 892 -16.55 -20.47 24.40
CA GLN A 892 -16.79 -19.57 25.52
C GLN A 892 -17.18 -18.19 25.01
N PHE A 893 -17.94 -17.46 25.81
CA PHE A 893 -18.29 -16.06 25.58
C PHE A 893 -18.07 -15.26 26.86
N PHE A 894 -17.90 -13.95 26.73
CA PHE A 894 -17.78 -13.06 27.88
C PHE A 894 -19.16 -12.78 28.47
N PHE A 895 -19.36 -13.07 29.77
CA PHE A 895 -20.63 -12.85 30.44
C PHE A 895 -20.60 -11.58 31.30
N ASP A 896 -21.09 -10.48 30.73
CA ASP A 896 -21.06 -9.13 31.35
C ASP A 896 -21.57 -9.07 32.79
N VAL A 897 -22.57 -9.89 33.14
CA VAL A 897 -23.21 -9.86 34.46
C VAL A 897 -22.26 -10.34 35.57
N THR A 898 -21.39 -11.32 35.26
CA THR A 898 -20.41 -11.85 36.22
C THR A 898 -19.00 -11.36 35.95
N GLY A 899 -18.74 -10.76 34.78
CA GLY A 899 -17.41 -10.31 34.36
C GLY A 899 -16.44 -11.46 34.09
N GLU A 900 -16.96 -12.64 33.78
CA GLU A 900 -16.18 -13.88 33.60
C GLU A 900 -16.53 -14.56 32.25
N ASN A 901 -15.62 -15.40 31.75
CA ASN A 901 -15.92 -16.25 30.60
C ASN A 901 -16.89 -17.38 31.01
N ALA A 902 -17.96 -17.56 30.25
CA ALA A 902 -18.90 -18.66 30.43
C ALA A 902 -18.88 -19.58 29.20
N PRO A 903 -18.92 -20.92 29.38
CA PRO A 903 -19.08 -21.84 28.26
C PRO A 903 -20.54 -21.87 27.79
N PHE A 904 -20.78 -22.11 26.50
CA PHE A 904 -22.12 -22.41 25.98
C PHE A 904 -22.66 -23.76 26.50
N GLY A 905 -21.80 -24.61 27.07
CA GLY A 905 -22.13 -25.91 27.68
C GLY A 905 -22.24 -27.06 26.67
N THR A 906 -22.41 -26.75 25.40
CA THR A 906 -22.38 -27.68 24.26
C THR A 906 -21.48 -27.12 23.15
N GLY A 907 -21.07 -27.98 22.21
CA GLY A 907 -20.29 -27.58 21.04
C GLY A 907 -21.10 -27.63 19.75
N LEU A 908 -20.59 -26.96 18.71
CA LEU A 908 -21.13 -27.00 17.35
C LEU A 908 -21.16 -28.44 16.80
N PRO A 909 -22.26 -28.85 16.16
CA PRO A 909 -22.41 -30.21 15.62
C PRO A 909 -21.57 -30.44 14.35
N GLU A 910 -21.63 -31.67 13.83
CA GLU A 910 -21.16 -32.00 12.48
C GLU A 910 -22.01 -31.27 11.43
N GLU A 911 -21.37 -30.54 10.51
CA GLU A 911 -22.08 -29.69 9.55
C GLU A 911 -21.29 -29.49 8.25
N GLN A 912 -22.01 -29.14 7.18
CA GLN A 912 -21.43 -28.77 5.89
C GLN A 912 -21.76 -27.32 5.59
N VAL A 913 -20.73 -26.54 5.31
CA VAL A 913 -20.86 -25.11 5.01
C VAL A 913 -20.25 -24.79 3.65
N TRP A 914 -20.80 -23.78 2.99
CA TRP A 914 -20.26 -23.27 1.75
C TRP A 914 -20.56 -21.80 1.60
N SER A 915 -19.73 -21.10 0.84
CA SER A 915 -19.97 -19.71 0.47
C SER A 915 -19.43 -19.41 -0.91
N VAL A 916 -20.07 -18.48 -1.60
CA VAL A 916 -19.57 -17.89 -2.83
C VAL A 916 -19.60 -16.38 -2.65
N SER A 917 -18.48 -15.73 -2.94
CA SER A 917 -18.34 -14.29 -2.92
C SER A 917 -17.74 -13.78 -4.22
N SER A 918 -18.03 -12.53 -4.55
CA SER A 918 -17.44 -11.84 -5.69
C SER A 918 -17.35 -10.36 -5.40
N ARG A 919 -16.16 -9.80 -5.63
CA ARG A 919 -15.93 -8.37 -5.70
C ARG A 919 -15.77 -7.96 -7.15
N MET A 920 -16.43 -6.88 -7.54
CA MET A 920 -16.38 -6.32 -8.90
C MET A 920 -16.11 -4.83 -8.82
N VAL A 921 -15.13 -4.36 -9.59
CA VAL A 921 -14.79 -2.94 -9.72
C VAL A 921 -15.03 -2.50 -11.16
N PHE A 922 -15.79 -1.43 -11.34
CA PHE A 922 -16.08 -0.81 -12.64
C PHE A 922 -15.59 0.64 -12.62
N ASN A 923 -14.65 0.96 -13.51
CA ASN A 923 -14.14 2.31 -13.73
C ASN A 923 -14.46 2.77 -15.17
N PRO A 924 -15.73 3.02 -15.52
CA PRO A 924 -16.10 3.44 -16.88
C PRO A 924 -15.49 4.80 -17.30
N SER A 925 -15.08 5.62 -16.34
CA SER A 925 -14.33 6.86 -16.56
C SER A 925 -13.54 7.24 -15.30
N VAL A 926 -12.60 8.17 -15.42
CA VAL A 926 -11.84 8.72 -14.27
C VAL A 926 -12.71 9.43 -13.22
N ASN A 927 -13.97 9.73 -13.55
CA ASN A 927 -14.92 10.40 -12.67
C ASN A 927 -16.01 9.47 -12.14
N ALA A 928 -15.91 8.16 -12.36
CA ALA A 928 -16.93 7.24 -11.89
C ALA A 928 -16.32 5.88 -11.57
N ARG A 929 -16.44 5.46 -10.32
CA ARG A 929 -16.08 4.14 -9.82
C ARG A 929 -17.31 3.49 -9.20
N TYR A 930 -17.51 2.22 -9.50
CA TYR A 930 -18.56 1.40 -8.90
C TYR A 930 -17.90 0.13 -8.37
N ILE A 931 -18.11 -0.15 -7.10
CA ILE A 931 -17.65 -1.35 -6.42
C ILE A 931 -18.91 -2.11 -5.99
N LEU A 932 -18.93 -3.40 -6.25
CA LEU A 932 -20.00 -4.31 -5.86
C LEU A 932 -19.37 -5.54 -5.23
N ASN A 933 -19.69 -5.80 -3.96
CA ASN A 933 -19.40 -7.04 -3.27
C ASN A 933 -20.70 -7.84 -3.17
N LEU A 934 -20.66 -9.12 -3.55
CA LEU A 934 -21.76 -10.05 -3.39
C LEU A 934 -21.26 -11.24 -2.58
N SER A 935 -22.06 -11.70 -1.63
CA SER A 935 -21.80 -12.94 -0.89
C SER A 935 -23.10 -13.72 -0.72
N ALA A 936 -23.03 -15.03 -0.77
CA ALA A 936 -24.14 -15.90 -0.43
C ALA A 936 -23.60 -17.25 0.02
N GLY A 937 -24.32 -17.91 0.91
CA GLY A 937 -23.88 -19.21 1.37
C GLY A 937 -24.75 -19.83 2.44
N TYR A 938 -24.19 -20.88 3.01
CA TYR A 938 -24.72 -21.62 4.13
C TYR A 938 -23.58 -21.80 5.13
N GLN A 939 -23.68 -21.17 6.30
CA GLN A 939 -22.59 -21.06 7.27
C GLN A 939 -23.09 -21.39 8.68
N GLN A 940 -22.19 -21.64 9.61
CA GLN A 940 -22.51 -21.89 11.01
C GLN A 940 -22.20 -20.66 11.89
N SER A 941 -22.76 -20.66 13.10
CA SER A 941 -22.37 -19.74 14.18
C SER A 941 -20.89 -19.94 14.57
N THR A 942 -20.35 -19.01 15.35
CA THR A 942 -18.98 -19.09 15.87
C THR A 942 -18.93 -19.47 17.36
N GLY A 943 -20.06 -19.89 17.93
CA GLY A 943 -20.14 -20.25 19.35
C GLY A 943 -21.37 -21.10 19.71
N ASP A 944 -22.54 -20.48 19.74
CA ASP A 944 -23.80 -21.10 20.15
C ASP A 944 -24.27 -22.13 19.11
N PRO A 945 -24.40 -23.42 19.47
CA PRO A 945 -24.88 -24.46 18.56
C PRO A 945 -26.39 -24.41 18.31
N THR A 946 -27.13 -23.59 19.04
CA THR A 946 -28.59 -23.47 18.93
C THR A 946 -28.97 -22.82 17.60
N GLY A 947 -29.97 -23.37 16.91
CA GLY A 947 -30.46 -22.85 15.63
C GLY A 947 -29.70 -23.36 14.39
N GLY A 948 -28.56 -24.04 14.58
CA GLY A 948 -27.77 -24.65 13.51
C GLY A 948 -27.24 -23.68 12.46
N THR A 949 -26.79 -24.25 11.34
CA THR A 949 -26.39 -23.52 10.14
C THR A 949 -27.45 -22.55 9.58
N ARG A 950 -27.02 -21.38 9.10
CA ARG A 950 -27.82 -20.32 8.52
C ARG A 950 -27.48 -20.09 7.06
N LYS A 951 -28.52 -19.88 6.26
CA LYS A 951 -28.40 -19.44 4.87
C LYS A 951 -28.38 -17.92 4.86
N PHE A 952 -27.47 -17.31 4.12
CA PHE A 952 -27.36 -15.86 4.07
C PHE A 952 -27.15 -15.35 2.64
N TYR A 953 -27.50 -14.08 2.43
CA TYR A 953 -27.25 -13.32 1.22
C TYR A 953 -26.82 -11.90 1.59
N GLU A 954 -25.75 -11.41 0.99
CA GLU A 954 -25.31 -10.03 1.17
C GLU A 954 -24.93 -9.41 -0.18
N ALA A 955 -25.23 -8.13 -0.31
CA ALA A 955 -24.81 -7.29 -1.42
C ALA A 955 -24.38 -5.95 -0.86
N GLU A 956 -23.15 -5.55 -1.13
CA GLU A 956 -22.59 -4.27 -0.71
C GLU A 956 -22.15 -3.48 -1.93
N THR A 957 -22.33 -2.17 -1.90
CA THR A 957 -21.94 -1.32 -3.01
C THR A 957 -21.27 -0.05 -2.53
N LYS A 958 -20.33 0.46 -3.33
CA LYS A 958 -19.74 1.78 -3.19
C LYS A 958 -19.63 2.42 -4.56
N VAL A 959 -20.15 3.63 -4.68
CA VAL A 959 -20.14 4.42 -5.92
C VAL A 959 -19.45 5.73 -5.63
N VAL A 960 -18.38 6.02 -6.36
CA VAL A 960 -17.64 7.29 -6.26
C VAL A 960 -17.81 8.05 -7.56
N LEU A 961 -18.41 9.23 -7.51
CA LEU A 961 -18.64 10.10 -8.67
C LEU A 961 -17.87 11.40 -8.52
N ARG A 962 -17.13 11.76 -9.57
CA ARG A 962 -16.29 12.96 -9.70
C ARG A 962 -15.32 13.14 -8.53
N ASN A 963 -14.89 12.03 -7.92
CA ASN A 963 -14.05 11.99 -6.72
C ASN A 963 -14.59 12.83 -5.55
N LYS A 964 -15.92 13.03 -5.49
CA LYS A 964 -16.57 13.86 -4.47
C LYS A 964 -17.83 13.25 -3.89
N HIS A 965 -18.70 12.70 -4.72
CA HIS A 965 -19.94 12.11 -4.25
C HIS A 965 -19.72 10.63 -4.01
N ILE A 966 -19.97 10.17 -2.79
CA ILE A 966 -19.82 8.78 -2.39
C ILE A 966 -21.21 8.29 -1.99
N ILE A 967 -21.64 7.19 -2.60
CA ILE A 967 -22.84 6.45 -2.20
C ILE A 967 -22.37 5.07 -1.81
N SER A 968 -22.59 4.65 -0.57
CA SER A 968 -22.25 3.32 -0.11
C SER A 968 -23.43 2.68 0.61
N GLY A 969 -23.42 1.36 0.73
CA GLY A 969 -24.51 0.68 1.40
C GLY A 969 -24.45 -0.83 1.28
N TYR A 970 -25.30 -1.50 2.05
CA TYR A 970 -25.47 -2.93 1.97
C TYR A 970 -26.94 -3.32 2.03
N PHE A 971 -27.22 -4.49 1.48
CA PHE A 971 -28.43 -5.27 1.74
C PHE A 971 -27.98 -6.65 2.25
N LYS A 972 -28.54 -7.08 3.38
CA LYS A 972 -28.33 -8.43 3.91
C LYS A 972 -29.66 -9.10 4.16
N LYS A 973 -29.74 -10.39 3.89
CA LYS A 973 -30.93 -11.21 4.07
C LYS A 973 -30.59 -12.52 4.77
N ASP A 974 -31.37 -12.86 5.78
CA ASP A 974 -31.21 -14.05 6.63
C ASP A 974 -29.77 -14.15 7.20
N ALA A 975 -29.12 -13.00 7.40
CA ALA A 975 -27.71 -12.91 7.72
C ALA A 975 -27.53 -12.49 9.18
N TRP A 976 -26.38 -12.86 9.76
CA TRP A 976 -25.96 -12.28 11.04
C TRP A 976 -25.82 -10.76 10.92
N GLY A 977 -25.98 -10.08 12.05
CA GLY A 977 -25.65 -8.65 12.08
C GLY A 977 -24.14 -8.41 11.94
N PRO A 978 -23.71 -7.15 11.88
CA PRO A 978 -22.33 -6.78 11.54
C PRO A 978 -21.30 -7.09 12.64
N TYR A 979 -21.71 -7.45 13.86
CA TYR A 979 -20.81 -7.64 14.98
C TYR A 979 -20.53 -9.12 15.27
N ASP A 980 -19.28 -9.47 15.60
CA ASP A 980 -18.84 -10.85 15.80
C ASP A 980 -19.67 -11.62 16.84
N PHE A 981 -20.08 -10.95 17.93
CA PHE A 981 -20.93 -11.57 18.96
C PHE A 981 -22.30 -11.99 18.41
N GLN A 982 -22.84 -11.29 17.41
CA GLN A 982 -24.12 -11.67 16.81
C GLN A 982 -23.99 -13.00 16.08
N ARG A 983 -22.84 -13.28 15.47
CA ARG A 983 -22.54 -14.60 14.92
C ARG A 983 -22.23 -15.64 16.00
N GLN A 984 -21.59 -15.23 17.09
CA GLN A 984 -21.30 -16.09 18.23
C GLN A 984 -22.58 -16.61 18.89
N PHE A 985 -23.57 -15.75 19.12
CA PHE A 985 -24.88 -16.10 19.69
C PHE A 985 -25.92 -16.52 18.63
N ASN A 986 -25.49 -16.72 17.38
CA ASN A 986 -26.33 -17.11 16.25
C ASN A 986 -27.56 -16.20 15.99
N PHE A 987 -27.44 -14.91 16.29
CA PHE A 987 -28.45 -13.89 16.02
C PHE A 987 -28.47 -13.50 14.54
N THR A 988 -29.59 -13.75 13.88
CA THR A 988 -29.80 -13.41 12.46
C THR A 988 -30.96 -12.45 12.29
N PHE A 989 -30.92 -11.67 11.22
CA PHE A 989 -31.98 -10.73 10.88
C PHE A 989 -32.56 -11.07 9.51
N PRO A 990 -33.90 -11.07 9.34
CA PRO A 990 -34.52 -11.39 8.06
C PRO A 990 -34.06 -10.44 6.94
N GLU A 991 -34.09 -9.12 7.17
CA GLU A 991 -33.62 -8.12 6.21
C GLU A 991 -32.88 -6.98 6.92
N GLN A 992 -31.74 -6.57 6.35
CA GLN A 992 -30.93 -5.44 6.81
C GLN A 992 -30.58 -4.55 5.62
N TYR A 993 -30.71 -3.25 5.79
CA TYR A 993 -30.40 -2.25 4.78
C TYR A 993 -29.53 -1.16 5.40
N LYS A 994 -28.46 -0.77 4.70
CA LYS A 994 -27.70 0.46 4.94
C LYS A 994 -27.59 1.22 3.64
N LEU A 995 -27.87 2.52 3.69
CA LEU A 995 -27.60 3.43 2.59
C LEU A 995 -26.97 4.70 3.15
N ASP A 996 -25.78 5.02 2.67
CA ASP A 996 -25.02 6.22 2.98
C ASP A 996 -24.82 7.03 1.71
N TYR A 997 -24.99 8.35 1.84
CA TYR A 997 -24.57 9.30 0.83
C TYR A 997 -23.75 10.39 1.51
N SER A 998 -22.52 10.60 1.02
CA SER A 998 -21.66 11.70 1.44
C SER A 998 -21.09 12.48 0.27
N ILE A 999 -20.75 13.74 0.56
CA ILE A 999 -20.05 14.63 -0.36
C ILE A 999 -18.75 15.13 0.28
N LEU A 1000 -17.64 14.95 -0.42
CA LEU A 1000 -16.35 15.53 -0.07
C LEU A 1000 -16.35 17.00 -0.48
N LEU A 1001 -16.04 17.88 0.47
CA LEU A 1001 -16.03 19.34 0.27
C LEU A 1001 -14.69 19.84 -0.26
N ASP A 1002 -13.63 19.05 -0.14
CA ASP A 1002 -12.30 19.32 -0.73
C ASP A 1002 -12.07 18.55 -2.05
N ASN A 1003 -10.81 18.48 -2.50
CA ASN A 1003 -10.39 17.79 -3.72
C ASN A 1003 -9.44 16.61 -3.43
N ARG A 1004 -9.37 16.10 -2.19
CA ARG A 1004 -8.43 15.04 -1.80
C ARG A 1004 -8.87 13.65 -2.28
N GLY A 1005 -10.15 13.46 -2.61
CA GLY A 1005 -10.67 12.24 -3.23
C GLY A 1005 -10.68 10.99 -2.32
N ASN A 1006 -10.32 11.14 -1.04
CA ASN A 1006 -10.25 10.07 -0.07
C ASN A 1006 -11.03 10.45 1.20
N GLU A 1007 -12.10 9.71 1.51
CA GLU A 1007 -12.99 9.98 2.66
C GLU A 1007 -12.30 9.90 4.02
N LEU A 1008 -11.15 9.21 4.15
CA LEU A 1008 -10.41 9.09 5.40
C LEU A 1008 -9.72 10.40 5.81
N VAL A 1009 -9.39 11.26 4.84
CA VAL A 1009 -8.60 12.49 5.04
C VAL A 1009 -9.29 13.75 4.54
N SER A 1010 -10.54 13.62 4.07
CA SER A 1010 -11.31 14.72 3.48
C SER A 1010 -12.34 15.30 4.45
N THR A 1011 -12.60 16.59 4.33
CA THR A 1011 -13.80 17.21 4.90
C THR A 1011 -15.03 16.71 4.15
N ARG A 1012 -16.02 16.18 4.87
CA ARG A 1012 -17.25 15.60 4.28
C ARG A 1012 -18.51 15.91 5.08
N VAL A 1013 -19.65 15.87 4.40
CA VAL A 1013 -20.99 15.84 5.01
C VAL A 1013 -21.77 14.72 4.37
N GLY A 1014 -22.52 13.96 5.17
CA GLY A 1014 -23.26 12.81 4.70
C GLY A 1014 -24.51 12.52 5.51
N ILE A 1015 -25.38 11.72 4.92
CA ILE A 1015 -26.56 11.17 5.57
C ILE A 1015 -26.59 9.66 5.34
N ARG A 1016 -26.87 8.94 6.42
CA ARG A 1016 -26.91 7.49 6.47
C ARG A 1016 -28.25 7.03 7.03
N GLY A 1017 -28.81 5.98 6.45
CA GLY A 1017 -29.97 5.27 6.98
C GLY A 1017 -29.63 3.81 7.18
N VAL A 1018 -30.05 3.25 8.31
CA VAL A 1018 -29.98 1.82 8.64
C VAL A 1018 -31.39 1.35 8.98
N PHE A 1019 -31.81 0.22 8.42
CA PHE A 1019 -33.10 -0.40 8.70
C PHE A 1019 -32.92 -1.90 8.84
N ARG A 1020 -33.57 -2.50 9.83
CA ARG A 1020 -33.45 -3.92 10.15
C ARG A 1020 -34.78 -4.47 10.60
N THR A 1021 -35.19 -5.59 10.04
CA THR A 1021 -36.35 -6.36 10.53
C THR A 1021 -35.91 -7.39 11.57
N LEU A 1022 -36.83 -7.79 12.42
CA LEU A 1022 -36.63 -8.68 13.55
C LEU A 1022 -37.57 -9.89 13.45
N ASP A 1023 -37.12 -11.02 13.98
CA ASP A 1023 -37.88 -12.27 14.09
C ASP A 1023 -37.44 -13.04 15.35
N GLU A 1024 -37.93 -14.28 15.53
CA GLU A 1024 -37.55 -15.13 16.66
C GLU A 1024 -36.04 -15.50 16.71
N ASN A 1025 -35.27 -15.26 15.64
CA ASN A 1025 -33.83 -15.48 15.58
C ASN A 1025 -33.03 -14.20 15.90
N SER A 1026 -33.70 -13.07 16.07
CA SER A 1026 -33.10 -11.79 16.45
C SER A 1026 -32.88 -11.74 17.98
N PRO A 1027 -32.05 -10.81 18.50
CA PRO A 1027 -31.84 -10.68 19.94
C PRO A 1027 -33.18 -10.47 20.68
N GLY A 1028 -33.43 -11.26 21.74
CA GLY A 1028 -34.72 -11.22 22.43
C GLY A 1028 -35.07 -9.86 23.05
N GLY A 1029 -34.05 -9.10 23.47
CA GLY A 1029 -34.23 -7.72 23.95
C GLY A 1029 -34.64 -6.72 22.87
N ASP A 1030 -34.41 -7.06 21.59
CA ASP A 1030 -34.83 -6.25 20.44
C ASP A 1030 -36.19 -6.70 19.91
N TYR A 1031 -36.41 -8.02 19.77
CA TYR A 1031 -37.64 -8.59 19.19
C TYR A 1031 -38.86 -8.52 20.13
N LEU A 1032 -38.63 -8.54 21.44
CA LEU A 1032 -39.65 -8.37 22.48
C LEU A 1032 -40.84 -9.34 22.31
N ASP A 1033 -40.54 -10.62 22.05
CA ASP A 1033 -41.51 -11.70 21.83
C ASP A 1033 -42.57 -11.37 20.74
N GLY A 1034 -42.19 -10.66 19.69
CA GLY A 1034 -43.06 -10.27 18.58
C GLY A 1034 -43.85 -8.98 18.81
N ALA A 1035 -43.48 -8.20 19.83
CA ALA A 1035 -43.99 -6.85 19.99
C ALA A 1035 -43.26 -5.82 19.11
N ASN A 1036 -42.09 -6.18 18.56
CA ASN A 1036 -41.27 -5.31 17.75
C ASN A 1036 -40.70 -6.05 16.52
N ASP A 1037 -41.19 -5.72 15.31
CA ASP A 1037 -40.79 -6.38 14.07
C ASP A 1037 -39.69 -5.61 13.30
N TYR A 1038 -39.39 -4.34 13.64
CA TYR A 1038 -38.33 -3.60 12.98
C TYR A 1038 -37.70 -2.49 13.82
N GLN A 1039 -36.49 -2.11 13.44
CA GLN A 1039 -35.73 -0.99 14.01
C GLN A 1039 -35.09 -0.18 12.88
N PHE A 1040 -34.93 1.13 13.10
CA PHE A 1040 -34.26 2.00 12.15
C PHE A 1040 -33.42 3.09 12.82
N LEU A 1041 -32.44 3.59 12.07
CA LEU A 1041 -31.57 4.70 12.43
C LEU A 1041 -31.36 5.58 11.19
N THR A 1042 -31.42 6.90 11.37
CA THR A 1042 -30.98 7.90 10.40
C THR A 1042 -29.95 8.79 11.08
N ASP A 1043 -28.80 8.95 10.44
CA ASP A 1043 -27.66 9.70 10.94
C ASP A 1043 -27.25 10.75 9.89
N LEU A 1044 -27.38 12.03 10.25
CA LEU A 1044 -26.78 13.13 9.51
C LEU A 1044 -25.45 13.48 10.17
N TYR A 1045 -24.34 13.24 9.46
CA TYR A 1045 -23.01 13.45 9.99
C TYR A 1045 -22.19 14.44 9.16
N PHE A 1046 -21.16 15.00 9.80
CA PHE A 1046 -20.17 15.83 9.14
C PHE A 1046 -18.79 15.59 9.76
N THR A 1047 -17.76 15.75 8.94
CA THR A 1047 -16.36 15.69 9.34
C THR A 1047 -15.64 16.89 8.74
N PHE A 1048 -15.01 17.72 9.56
CA PHE A 1048 -14.10 18.77 9.13
C PHE A 1048 -12.67 18.34 9.44
N ALA A 1049 -11.92 18.00 8.39
CA ALA A 1049 -10.48 17.74 8.47
C ALA A 1049 -9.71 19.05 8.20
N PHE A 1050 -8.73 19.38 9.04
CA PHE A 1050 -8.02 20.67 8.97
C PHE A 1050 -6.52 20.58 9.26
#